data_AF-A0AAE0HY17-F1
#
_entry.id   AF-A0AAE0HY17-F1
#
_cell.length_a   1.000
_cell.length_b   1.000
_cell.length_c   1.000
_cell.angle_alpha   90.00
_cell.angle_beta   90.00
_cell.angle_gamma   90.00
#
_symmetry.space_group_name_H-M   'P 1'
#
loop_
_entity.id
_entity.type
_entity.pdbx_description
1 polymer ?
#
loop_
_entity_poly.entity_id
_entity_poly.type
_entity_poly.pdbx_seq_one_letter_code
_entity_poly.pdbx_strand_id
1 'polypeptide(L)'
;MPTQVRIFTLPRSLGETLATPEPTPATPRSIPEYPAIPKPTISPSLKARQYTIAMSAGDDKPKGGVTFAHQDKLPKLPIPELEGTCQKYLEALKPLQSAREHRETKQAVQEFLNGDGPELNEKLKKYAEGQTSYIEQFWYDSYLNFDNPVVLNLNPFFLLEDDPTPARNNQVTRAASLVVSALEFVRAVRKEELPPDMVRGVPLDMYQYSRLFGTARVPTYSGCQIEQDLDSKHIVVMCHGQFYYFDVLDDNSDLIMTEKDIAINLQTVVDDAAQTPIHEAAKGALGVLSTENRKTWSGLRDVLTREEGSNNADCLSIVDTALFVVCLDYTEPANAAALCQNMLCGTSEIEKGVQIGTCTNRWYDKLQIIVCKNGSAGINFEHTGVDGHTVLRFASDLYTDTILRFARTINGQAPTLWASTSPDPSKRDPDSFGDVNTTPHKLEWDLIPELRIAVRFAETRLADLIEQNEFQTLDFSSYGKNFITQMGFSPDAFVQMAFQAAYYGLYGRVECTYEPAMTKMYLHGRTEAIRTVSEESVSFVQTFWADHPADQKVEALRKACQRHTQNTKECAKAQGCDRHLYALYSLWQRMVDEDRSSSRSDSGASSNGYSSPVDGNSERGSPVGSPGKDSVVSVDGVEQVGRERGDSTNSRHRDNSHRMPLIFADAGWDRLNTTILSTSNCGNPSLRQFGFGPVSGDGFGIGYIIKDEGISICVSSRHRQTRRFVDTLESYLLEIRRILRITGRKAIGPSKQTRAREIESRPKATNRAKLRGRLITGHEVIKSQRSLAGSVSPTEESITMSEDDELGGCTF
;
A
#
# COMPACT_ATOMS: atom_id res chain seq x y z
N MET A 1 45.05 -11.45 -11.59
CA MET A 1 44.64 -12.77 -12.12
C MET A 1 43.96 -12.56 -13.46
N PRO A 2 44.16 -13.42 -14.47
CA PRO A 2 43.43 -13.34 -15.74
C PRO A 2 41.96 -13.75 -15.56
N THR A 3 41.08 -13.18 -16.37
CA THR A 3 39.63 -13.41 -16.31
C THR A 3 39.27 -14.81 -16.80
N GLN A 4 38.70 -15.65 -15.93
CA GLN A 4 38.04 -16.89 -16.35
C GLN A 4 36.59 -16.60 -16.75
N VAL A 5 36.26 -16.84 -18.01
CA VAL A 5 34.86 -16.93 -18.47
C VAL A 5 34.29 -18.24 -17.92
N ARG A 6 33.26 -18.16 -17.07
CA ARG A 6 32.48 -19.35 -16.68
C ARG A 6 31.53 -19.69 -17.82
N ILE A 7 31.51 -20.96 -18.21
CA ILE A 7 30.62 -21.49 -19.27
C ILE A 7 29.67 -22.49 -18.59
N PHE A 8 28.38 -22.42 -18.92
CA PHE A 8 27.36 -23.31 -18.37
C PHE A 8 27.62 -24.77 -18.75
N THR A 9 27.38 -25.68 -17.81
CA THR A 9 27.46 -27.13 -18.06
C THR A 9 26.04 -27.65 -18.28
N LEU A 10 25.77 -28.22 -19.46
CA LEU A 10 24.47 -28.83 -19.76
C LEU A 10 24.26 -30.10 -18.92
N PRO A 11 23.04 -30.34 -18.39
CA PRO A 11 22.69 -31.62 -17.77
C PRO A 11 22.81 -32.78 -18.78
N ARG A 12 23.29 -33.93 -18.32
CA ARG A 12 23.26 -35.17 -19.12
C ARG A 12 21.89 -35.82 -19.05
N SER A 13 21.50 -36.51 -20.13
CA SER A 13 20.22 -37.22 -20.15
C SER A 13 20.24 -38.44 -19.22
N LEU A 14 19.10 -38.71 -18.58
CA LEU A 14 18.95 -39.79 -17.58
C LEU A 14 19.32 -41.19 -18.11
N GLY A 15 19.29 -41.39 -19.43
CA GLY A 15 19.66 -42.66 -20.08
C GLY A 15 21.16 -42.98 -20.06
N GLU A 16 22.04 -41.97 -19.96
CA GLU A 16 23.50 -42.22 -19.90
C GLU A 16 23.96 -42.75 -18.54
N THR A 17 23.18 -42.49 -17.48
CA THR A 17 23.54 -42.83 -16.08
C THR A 17 23.29 -44.31 -15.73
N LEU A 18 22.65 -45.08 -16.62
CA LEU A 18 22.14 -46.43 -16.32
C LEU A 18 22.83 -47.57 -17.10
N ALA A 19 23.90 -47.29 -17.85
CA ALA A 19 24.66 -48.30 -18.59
C ALA A 19 25.71 -49.00 -17.71
N THR A 20 25.45 -50.25 -17.31
CA THR A 20 26.36 -51.09 -16.53
C THR A 20 27.30 -51.95 -17.40
N PRO A 21 28.61 -52.05 -17.07
CA PRO A 21 29.53 -53.06 -17.60
C PRO A 21 29.64 -54.31 -16.70
N GLU A 22 30.00 -55.47 -17.28
CA GLU A 22 30.16 -56.74 -16.56
C GLU A 22 31.53 -56.88 -15.82
N PRO A 23 31.66 -57.77 -14.80
CA PRO A 23 32.83 -57.85 -13.92
C PRO A 23 33.73 -59.10 -14.09
N THR A 24 35.01 -59.02 -13.70
CA THR A 24 35.85 -60.05 -13.01
C THR A 24 37.36 -59.66 -13.03
N PRO A 25 38.26 -60.24 -12.19
CA PRO A 25 38.08 -60.88 -10.87
C PRO A 25 39.13 -60.51 -9.77
N ALA A 26 38.74 -60.77 -8.51
CA ALA A 26 39.55 -61.32 -7.39
C ALA A 26 40.64 -60.52 -6.61
N THR A 27 40.25 -60.08 -5.40
CA THR A 27 40.94 -60.27 -4.08
C THR A 27 42.23 -59.51 -3.70
N PRO A 28 42.57 -59.37 -2.39
CA PRO A 28 41.85 -59.81 -1.17
C PRO A 28 41.36 -58.64 -0.26
N ARG A 29 40.64 -58.99 0.82
CA ARG A 29 40.02 -58.05 1.78
C ARG A 29 40.88 -57.80 3.02
N SER A 30 40.73 -56.61 3.61
CA SER A 30 40.83 -56.38 5.07
C SER A 30 39.61 -55.54 5.51
N ILE A 31 39.16 -55.71 6.76
CA ILE A 31 37.92 -55.09 7.28
C ILE A 31 38.22 -54.40 8.62
N PRO A 32 37.96 -53.08 8.72
CA PRO A 32 37.66 -52.39 9.98
C PRO A 32 36.14 -52.35 10.23
N GLU A 33 35.73 -52.35 11.49
CA GLU A 33 34.31 -52.28 11.88
C GLU A 33 33.78 -50.84 11.83
N TYR A 34 32.51 -50.66 11.46
CA TYR A 34 31.80 -49.38 11.54
C TYR A 34 30.74 -49.41 12.65
N PRO A 35 30.61 -48.36 13.48
CA PRO A 35 29.52 -48.24 14.45
C PRO A 35 28.15 -48.05 13.77
N ALA A 36 27.08 -48.44 14.46
CA ALA A 36 25.74 -48.53 13.88
C ALA A 36 25.09 -47.16 13.61
N ILE A 37 24.48 -47.02 12.44
CA ILE A 37 23.66 -45.86 12.04
C ILE A 37 22.23 -46.00 12.61
N PRO A 38 21.70 -45.01 13.35
CA PRO A 38 20.30 -45.01 13.77
C PRO A 38 19.34 -44.90 12.58
N LYS A 39 18.19 -45.59 12.63
CA LYS A 39 17.17 -45.53 11.58
C LYS A 39 16.42 -44.18 11.62
N PRO A 40 16.13 -43.54 10.48
CA PRO A 40 15.25 -42.37 10.44
C PRO A 40 13.83 -42.77 10.85
N THR A 41 13.20 -41.97 11.72
CA THR A 41 11.82 -42.18 12.16
C THR A 41 10.90 -41.21 11.42
N ILE A 42 10.12 -41.74 10.47
CA ILE A 42 9.18 -40.95 9.67
C ILE A 42 8.02 -40.49 10.55
N SER A 43 7.71 -39.19 10.54
CA SER A 43 6.59 -38.58 11.24
C SER A 43 5.61 -37.99 10.22
N PRO A 44 4.34 -38.43 10.15
CA PRO A 44 3.41 -38.01 9.11
C PRO A 44 2.56 -36.78 9.46
N SER A 45 2.05 -36.14 8.41
CA SER A 45 1.04 -35.05 8.37
C SER A 45 1.45 -33.68 8.92
N LEU A 46 1.50 -32.71 8.00
CA LEU A 46 1.30 -31.30 8.32
C LEU A 46 -0.12 -31.11 8.89
N LYS A 47 -0.20 -30.48 10.07
CA LYS A 47 -1.42 -29.88 10.61
C LYS A 47 -1.07 -28.48 11.10
N ALA A 48 -1.90 -27.50 10.74
CA ALA A 48 -1.70 -26.11 11.14
C ALA A 48 -1.55 -26.01 12.67
N ARG A 49 -0.38 -25.54 13.13
CA ARG A 49 -0.13 -25.27 14.54
C ARG A 49 -0.72 -23.92 14.90
N GLN A 50 -1.83 -23.92 15.62
CA GLN A 50 -2.26 -22.75 16.38
C GLN A 50 -1.25 -22.48 17.50
N TYR A 51 -0.42 -21.45 17.35
CA TYR A 51 0.56 -21.04 18.36
C TYR A 51 -0.13 -20.33 19.54
N THR A 52 -0.61 -21.11 20.50
CA THR A 52 -1.05 -20.58 21.80
C THR A 52 0.18 -20.34 22.67
N ILE A 53 0.50 -19.07 22.96
CA ILE A 53 1.65 -18.72 23.82
C ILE A 53 1.33 -19.07 25.28
N ALA A 54 1.79 -20.23 25.72
CA ALA A 54 1.71 -20.66 27.12
C ALA A 54 2.90 -20.10 27.92
N MET A 55 2.67 -19.10 28.77
CA MET A 55 3.71 -18.58 29.65
C MET A 55 4.01 -19.55 30.82
N SER A 56 5.09 -20.31 30.70
CA SER A 56 5.70 -21.02 31.84
C SER A 56 6.59 -20.08 32.65
N ALA A 57 6.40 -20.03 33.98
CA ALA A 57 7.25 -19.24 34.87
C ALA A 57 8.65 -19.86 35.03
N GLY A 58 9.64 -19.26 34.37
CA GLY A 58 11.07 -19.49 34.59
C GLY A 58 11.78 -18.13 34.60
N ASP A 59 12.61 -17.87 35.61
CA ASP A 59 13.01 -16.52 36.00
C ASP A 59 14.28 -16.00 35.29
N ASP A 60 14.39 -16.30 34.00
CA ASP A 60 15.42 -15.81 33.08
C ASP A 60 14.76 -15.37 31.77
N LYS A 61 14.09 -14.20 31.78
CA LYS A 61 13.58 -13.60 30.56
C LYS A 61 14.75 -13.02 29.74
N PRO A 62 14.93 -13.38 28.46
CA PRO A 62 15.78 -12.59 27.59
C PRO A 62 15.23 -11.16 27.54
N LYS A 63 16.11 -10.17 27.60
CA LYS A 63 15.73 -8.78 27.37
C LYS A 63 15.41 -8.64 25.90
N GLY A 64 14.12 -8.50 25.57
CA GLY A 64 13.67 -8.13 24.23
C GLY A 64 14.36 -6.84 23.77
N GLY A 65 14.46 -6.67 22.45
CA GLY A 65 15.12 -5.53 21.85
C GLY A 65 14.32 -4.23 21.99
N VAL A 66 14.82 -3.19 21.33
CA VAL A 66 14.22 -1.85 21.42
C VAL A 66 12.91 -1.75 20.65
N THR A 67 12.75 -2.46 19.53
CA THR A 67 11.61 -2.29 18.61
C THR A 67 10.25 -2.42 19.30
N PHE A 68 10.02 -3.47 20.08
CA PHE A 68 8.74 -3.70 20.76
C PHE A 68 8.70 -3.18 22.20
N ALA A 69 9.70 -2.41 22.65
CA ALA A 69 9.84 -1.98 24.04
C ALA A 69 8.70 -1.09 24.58
N HIS A 70 7.79 -0.63 23.71
CA HIS A 70 6.58 0.12 24.08
C HIS A 70 5.27 -0.62 23.78
N GLN A 71 5.30 -1.76 23.08
CA GLN A 71 4.12 -2.47 22.57
C GLN A 71 3.13 -2.82 23.70
N ASP A 72 3.61 -3.49 24.77
CA ASP A 72 2.83 -3.86 25.96
C ASP A 72 2.27 -2.67 26.77
N LYS A 73 2.67 -1.44 26.44
CA LYS A 73 2.28 -0.20 27.14
C LYS A 73 1.25 0.62 26.36
N LEU A 74 0.94 0.23 25.12
CA LEU A 74 -0.04 0.93 24.29
C LEU A 74 -1.46 0.67 24.81
N PRO A 75 -2.35 1.68 24.87
CA PRO A 75 -3.74 1.49 25.23
C PRO A 75 -4.46 0.65 24.15
N LYS A 76 -5.37 -0.25 24.53
CA LYS A 76 -6.29 -0.89 23.56
C LYS A 76 -7.07 0.17 22.79
N LEU A 77 -7.36 -0.09 21.52
CA LEU A 77 -8.20 0.77 20.68
C LEU A 77 -9.62 0.91 21.30
N PRO A 78 -10.09 2.13 21.62
CA PRO A 78 -11.36 2.34 22.30
C PRO A 78 -12.55 2.12 21.35
N ILE A 79 -13.63 1.52 21.87
CA ILE A 79 -14.94 1.53 21.22
C ILE A 79 -15.64 2.85 21.61
N PRO A 80 -16.05 3.72 20.66
CA PRO A 80 -16.76 4.95 20.96
C PRO A 80 -18.19 4.70 21.49
N GLU A 81 -18.79 5.68 22.15
CA GLU A 81 -20.19 5.58 22.55
C GLU A 81 -21.13 5.55 21.34
N LEU A 82 -22.12 4.63 21.38
CA LEU A 82 -22.99 4.30 20.25
C LEU A 82 -23.79 5.52 19.75
N GLU A 83 -24.32 6.33 20.67
CA GLU A 83 -25.05 7.57 20.34
C GLU A 83 -24.14 8.58 19.62
N GLY A 84 -22.90 8.74 20.09
CA GLY A 84 -21.91 9.63 19.47
C GLY A 84 -21.47 9.15 18.08
N THR A 85 -21.28 7.85 17.90
CA THR A 85 -21.06 7.22 16.60
C THR A 85 -22.23 7.48 15.64
N CYS A 86 -23.47 7.28 16.10
CA CYS A 86 -24.68 7.51 15.32
C CYS A 86 -24.89 9.00 14.96
N GLN A 87 -24.56 9.92 15.88
CA GLN A 87 -24.57 11.35 15.60
C GLN A 87 -23.55 11.72 14.52
N LYS A 88 -22.31 11.22 14.61
CA LYS A 88 -21.25 11.50 13.63
C LYS A 88 -21.56 10.96 12.23
N TYR A 89 -22.14 9.77 12.15
CA TYR A 89 -22.68 9.20 10.92
C TYR A 89 -23.73 10.12 10.27
N LEU A 90 -24.66 10.66 11.07
CA LEU A 90 -25.64 11.64 10.58
C LEU A 90 -24.99 12.99 10.17
N GLU A 91 -23.98 13.47 10.90
CA GLU A 91 -23.25 14.70 10.55
C GLU A 91 -22.49 14.56 9.22
N ALA A 92 -21.83 13.42 8.97
CA ALA A 92 -21.11 13.13 7.73
C ALA A 92 -22.06 12.96 6.52
N LEU A 93 -23.26 12.40 6.74
CA LEU A 93 -24.24 12.20 5.66
C LEU A 93 -25.10 13.44 5.35
N LYS A 94 -25.31 14.34 6.31
CA LYS A 94 -26.11 15.56 6.12
C LYS A 94 -25.75 16.39 4.87
N PRO A 95 -24.47 16.67 4.55
CA PRO A 95 -24.11 17.40 3.32
C PRO A 95 -24.19 16.56 2.03
N LEU A 96 -24.32 15.23 2.14
CA LEU A 96 -24.39 14.29 1.02
C LEU A 96 -25.83 13.85 0.69
N GLN A 97 -26.84 14.41 1.37
CA GLN A 97 -28.23 13.95 1.31
C GLN A 97 -29.23 15.10 1.10
N SER A 98 -30.30 14.82 0.37
CA SER A 98 -31.48 15.68 0.36
C SER A 98 -32.19 15.66 1.71
N ALA A 99 -32.96 16.71 2.02
CA ALA A 99 -33.76 16.79 3.25
C ALA A 99 -34.87 15.71 3.37
N ARG A 100 -35.10 14.89 2.33
CA ARG A 100 -35.94 13.68 2.42
C ARG A 100 -35.10 12.49 2.88
N GLU A 101 -34.03 12.16 2.16
CA GLU A 101 -33.12 11.05 2.48
C GLU A 101 -32.57 11.20 3.89
N HIS A 102 -32.10 12.40 4.27
CA HIS A 102 -31.55 12.65 5.60
C HIS A 102 -32.58 12.50 6.75
N ARG A 103 -33.88 12.60 6.45
CA ARG A 103 -34.96 12.31 7.41
C ARG A 103 -35.27 10.82 7.47
N GLU A 104 -35.14 10.11 6.34
CA GLU A 104 -35.25 8.66 6.22
C GLU A 104 -34.09 7.98 7.00
N THR A 105 -32.83 8.40 6.79
CA THR A 105 -31.67 7.98 7.58
C THR A 105 -31.81 8.29 9.08
N LYS A 106 -32.32 9.47 9.45
CA LYS A 106 -32.57 9.82 10.87
C LYS A 106 -33.56 8.89 11.54
N GLN A 107 -34.59 8.44 10.83
CA GLN A 107 -35.51 7.44 11.33
C GLN A 107 -34.81 6.08 11.50
N ALA A 108 -34.06 5.62 10.48
CA ALA A 108 -33.31 4.36 10.54
C ALA A 108 -32.30 4.32 11.71
N VAL A 109 -31.58 5.42 11.96
CA VAL A 109 -30.67 5.58 13.09
C VAL A 109 -31.41 5.58 14.43
N GLN A 110 -32.57 6.25 14.53
CA GLN A 110 -33.35 6.26 15.76
C GLN A 110 -33.98 4.89 16.08
N GLU A 111 -34.41 4.13 15.06
CA GLU A 111 -34.90 2.76 15.21
C GLU A 111 -33.76 1.80 15.58
N PHE A 112 -32.54 2.00 15.04
CA PHE A 112 -31.35 1.24 15.45
C PHE A 112 -30.95 1.48 16.91
N LEU A 113 -30.90 2.75 17.35
CA LEU A 113 -30.59 3.12 18.74
C LEU A 113 -31.64 2.58 19.74
N ASN A 114 -32.90 2.46 19.31
CA ASN A 114 -34.00 1.91 20.12
C ASN A 114 -34.15 0.38 19.98
N GLY A 115 -33.32 -0.29 19.18
CA GLY A 115 -33.49 -1.67 18.73
C GLY A 115 -32.19 -2.47 18.76
N ASP A 116 -31.69 -2.88 17.59
CA ASP A 116 -30.55 -3.81 17.47
C ASP A 116 -29.21 -3.21 17.95
N GLY A 117 -29.07 -1.88 17.92
CA GLY A 117 -27.80 -1.17 18.14
C GLY A 117 -27.18 -1.41 19.52
N PRO A 118 -27.91 -1.20 20.63
CA PRO A 118 -27.42 -1.51 21.98
C PRO A 118 -27.00 -2.97 22.15
N GLU A 119 -27.74 -3.93 21.59
CA GLU A 119 -27.38 -5.35 21.69
C GLU A 119 -26.08 -5.68 20.93
N LEU A 120 -25.94 -5.16 19.70
CA LEU A 120 -24.71 -5.32 18.91
C LEU A 120 -23.52 -4.63 19.57
N ASN A 121 -23.71 -3.47 20.20
CA ASN A 121 -22.66 -2.74 20.92
C ASN A 121 -22.14 -3.52 22.15
N GLU A 122 -23.04 -4.06 22.99
CA GLU A 122 -22.62 -4.88 24.13
C GLU A 122 -21.97 -6.21 23.69
N LYS A 123 -22.43 -6.81 22.57
CA LYS A 123 -21.75 -7.95 21.95
C LYS A 123 -20.35 -7.58 21.43
N LEU A 124 -20.17 -6.39 20.85
CA LEU A 124 -18.87 -5.92 20.36
C LEU A 124 -17.90 -5.63 21.52
N LYS A 125 -18.37 -5.02 22.60
CA LYS A 125 -17.58 -4.84 23.84
C LYS A 125 -17.10 -6.19 24.39
N LYS A 126 -18.00 -7.17 24.51
CA LYS A 126 -17.68 -8.54 24.95
C LYS A 126 -16.69 -9.24 24.00
N TYR A 127 -16.82 -9.05 22.69
CA TYR A 127 -15.84 -9.56 21.72
C TYR A 127 -14.44 -8.95 21.96
N ALA A 128 -14.37 -7.63 22.20
CA ALA A 128 -13.12 -6.89 22.41
C ALA A 128 -12.37 -7.23 23.71
N GLU A 129 -13.03 -7.86 24.70
CA GLU A 129 -12.36 -8.37 25.91
C GLU A 129 -11.22 -9.33 25.53
N GLY A 130 -11.51 -10.28 24.63
CA GLY A 130 -10.58 -11.33 24.18
C GLY A 130 -9.65 -10.97 23.02
N GLN A 131 -9.67 -9.72 22.53
CA GLN A 131 -8.86 -9.28 21.38
C GLN A 131 -7.83 -8.21 21.77
N THR A 132 -6.75 -8.08 20.99
CA THR A 132 -5.81 -6.94 21.06
C THR A 132 -6.51 -5.62 20.74
N SER A 133 -7.27 -5.62 19.64
CA SER A 133 -7.99 -4.49 19.07
C SER A 133 -9.35 -4.97 18.54
N TYR A 134 -10.43 -4.24 18.80
CA TYR A 134 -11.78 -4.70 18.43
C TYR A 134 -12.00 -4.79 16.91
N ILE A 135 -11.25 -4.00 16.13
CA ILE A 135 -11.43 -3.85 14.69
C ILE A 135 -10.48 -4.73 13.87
N GLU A 136 -9.32 -5.12 14.41
CA GLU A 136 -8.21 -5.67 13.64
C GLU A 136 -8.62 -6.86 12.75
N GLN A 137 -9.26 -7.89 13.33
CA GLN A 137 -9.70 -9.04 12.56
C GLN A 137 -10.76 -8.69 11.51
N PHE A 138 -11.76 -7.87 11.86
CA PHE A 138 -12.78 -7.45 10.88
C PHE A 138 -12.18 -6.64 9.72
N TRP A 139 -11.10 -5.91 9.97
CA TRP A 139 -10.36 -5.15 8.96
C TRP A 139 -9.49 -6.05 8.07
N TYR A 140 -8.83 -7.08 8.63
CA TYR A 140 -8.21 -8.13 7.83
C TYR A 140 -9.25 -8.87 6.98
N ASP A 141 -10.38 -9.29 7.56
CA ASP A 141 -11.47 -9.97 6.87
C ASP A 141 -12.00 -9.13 5.68
N SER A 142 -12.04 -7.80 5.81
CA SER A 142 -12.49 -6.89 4.75
C SER A 142 -11.62 -6.98 3.48
N TYR A 143 -10.31 -7.07 3.64
CA TYR A 143 -9.37 -7.20 2.53
C TYR A 143 -9.26 -8.65 2.04
N LEU A 144 -9.22 -9.62 2.95
CA LEU A 144 -8.97 -11.03 2.62
C LEU A 144 -10.15 -11.69 1.89
N ASN A 145 -11.37 -11.29 2.19
CA ASN A 145 -12.59 -11.73 1.50
C ASN A 145 -12.93 -10.90 0.25
N PHE A 146 -12.08 -9.93 -0.12
CA PHE A 146 -12.23 -9.15 -1.34
C PHE A 146 -11.84 -9.98 -2.56
N ASP A 147 -12.84 -10.37 -3.37
CA ASP A 147 -12.66 -11.22 -4.56
C ASP A 147 -11.92 -10.54 -5.73
N ASN A 148 -11.86 -9.21 -5.75
CA ASN A 148 -11.28 -8.45 -6.86
C ASN A 148 -9.74 -8.57 -6.92
N PRO A 149 -9.13 -8.35 -8.10
CA PRO A 149 -7.68 -8.20 -8.24
C PRO A 149 -7.10 -7.18 -7.25
N VAL A 150 -5.99 -7.52 -6.60
CA VAL A 150 -5.31 -6.61 -5.65
C VAL A 150 -4.57 -5.48 -6.38
N VAL A 151 -4.12 -5.71 -7.62
CA VAL A 151 -3.62 -4.65 -8.51
C VAL A 151 -4.74 -3.64 -8.79
N LEU A 152 -4.40 -2.35 -8.81
CA LEU A 152 -5.30 -1.18 -8.95
C LEU A 152 -6.35 -1.01 -7.84
N ASN A 153 -7.01 -2.07 -7.35
CA ASN A 153 -8.09 -1.96 -6.36
C ASN A 153 -7.61 -1.97 -4.90
N LEU A 154 -6.37 -2.38 -4.61
CA LEU A 154 -5.85 -2.47 -3.23
C LEU A 154 -4.39 -2.00 -3.08
N ASN A 155 -3.44 -2.56 -3.84
CA ASN A 155 -2.02 -2.25 -3.67
C ASN A 155 -1.73 -0.80 -4.07
N PRO A 156 -1.15 0.05 -3.19
CA PRO A 156 -0.60 1.35 -3.57
C PRO A 156 0.84 1.21 -4.10
N PHE A 157 1.44 2.34 -4.45
CA PHE A 157 2.88 2.46 -4.67
C PHE A 157 3.47 3.73 -4.07
N PHE A 158 4.74 3.65 -3.68
CA PHE A 158 5.61 4.80 -3.42
C PHE A 158 6.63 4.95 -4.56
N LEU A 159 6.84 6.17 -5.03
CA LEU A 159 7.92 6.50 -5.96
C LEU A 159 9.05 7.19 -5.19
N LEU A 160 10.22 6.56 -5.16
CA LEU A 160 11.39 7.08 -4.44
C LEU A 160 12.00 8.26 -5.22
N GLU A 161 12.55 9.24 -4.52
CA GLU A 161 13.43 10.24 -5.13
C GLU A 161 14.67 9.57 -5.75
N ASP A 162 15.23 10.22 -6.77
CA ASP A 162 16.40 9.71 -7.49
C ASP A 162 17.71 9.92 -6.70
N ASP A 163 18.71 9.05 -6.87
CA ASP A 163 19.99 9.20 -6.16
C ASP A 163 20.63 10.55 -6.55
N PRO A 164 21.06 11.39 -5.59
CA PRO A 164 21.68 12.69 -5.87
C PRO A 164 22.98 12.61 -6.67
N THR A 165 23.51 11.40 -6.88
CA THR A 165 24.65 11.07 -7.74
C THR A 165 24.13 10.40 -9.03
N PRO A 166 24.02 11.11 -10.17
CA PRO A 166 23.44 10.54 -11.40
C PRO A 166 24.11 9.26 -11.90
N ALA A 167 25.41 9.06 -11.62
CA ALA A 167 26.13 7.84 -11.96
C ALA A 167 25.68 6.59 -11.17
N ARG A 168 24.98 6.75 -10.03
CA ARG A 168 24.39 5.66 -9.26
C ARG A 168 22.99 5.27 -9.77
N ASN A 169 22.33 6.11 -10.57
CA ASN A 169 21.04 5.82 -11.21
C ASN A 169 21.16 4.89 -12.44
N ASN A 170 22.18 4.03 -12.48
CA ASN A 170 22.15 2.82 -13.31
C ASN A 170 21.24 1.78 -12.63
N GLN A 171 20.37 1.12 -13.40
CA GLN A 171 19.40 0.15 -12.88
C GLN A 171 20.00 -0.89 -11.93
N VAL A 172 21.03 -1.62 -12.35
CA VAL A 172 21.64 -2.70 -11.56
C VAL A 172 22.33 -2.14 -10.31
N THR A 173 23.05 -1.02 -10.43
CA THR A 173 23.71 -0.35 -9.29
C THR A 173 22.69 0.13 -8.24
N ARG A 174 21.60 0.79 -8.68
CA ARG A 174 20.56 1.28 -7.76
C ARG A 174 19.75 0.14 -7.16
N ALA A 175 19.42 -0.89 -7.94
CA ALA A 175 18.75 -2.09 -7.43
C ALA A 175 19.60 -2.80 -6.37
N ALA A 176 20.88 -3.04 -6.62
CA ALA A 176 21.77 -3.66 -5.64
C ALA A 176 21.89 -2.84 -4.35
N SER A 177 21.95 -1.51 -4.45
CA SER A 177 21.97 -0.63 -3.28
C SER A 177 20.65 -0.66 -2.48
N LEU A 178 19.51 -0.65 -3.16
CA LEU A 178 18.19 -0.74 -2.51
C LEU A 178 18.00 -2.11 -1.83
N VAL A 179 18.46 -3.20 -2.46
CA VAL A 179 18.47 -4.54 -1.86
C VAL A 179 19.31 -4.58 -0.59
N VAL A 180 20.55 -4.06 -0.59
CA VAL A 180 21.39 -4.03 0.62
C VAL A 180 20.74 -3.25 1.76
N SER A 181 20.18 -2.07 1.48
CA SER A 181 19.48 -1.28 2.51
C SER A 181 18.20 -1.96 3.00
N ALA A 182 17.49 -2.72 2.15
CA ALA A 182 16.36 -3.53 2.58
C ALA A 182 16.78 -4.71 3.47
N LEU A 183 17.93 -5.34 3.21
CA LEU A 183 18.43 -6.45 4.02
C LEU A 183 18.93 -5.99 5.40
N GLU A 184 19.57 -4.82 5.50
CA GLU A 184 19.88 -4.23 6.82
C GLU A 184 18.60 -3.80 7.58
N PHE A 185 17.53 -3.37 6.89
CA PHE A 185 16.22 -3.13 7.53
C PHE A 185 15.56 -4.44 8.02
N VAL A 186 15.53 -5.49 7.18
CA VAL A 186 15.04 -6.85 7.55
C VAL A 186 15.77 -7.35 8.80
N ARG A 187 17.11 -7.22 8.80
CA ARG A 187 17.99 -7.57 9.92
C ARG A 187 17.69 -6.75 11.17
N ALA A 188 17.48 -5.43 11.04
CA ALA A 188 17.13 -4.56 12.17
C ALA A 188 15.76 -4.90 12.78
N VAL A 189 14.78 -5.33 11.97
CA VAL A 189 13.49 -5.85 12.48
C VAL A 189 13.69 -7.19 13.17
N ARG A 190 14.35 -8.17 12.53
CA ARG A 190 14.58 -9.51 13.09
C ARG A 190 15.39 -9.52 14.38
N LYS A 191 16.34 -8.59 14.54
CA LYS A 191 17.16 -8.43 15.77
C LYS A 191 16.53 -7.50 16.81
N GLU A 192 15.31 -7.01 16.56
CA GLU A 192 14.59 -6.02 17.39
C GLU A 192 15.42 -4.75 17.67
N GLU A 193 16.27 -4.36 16.71
CA GLU A 193 17.16 -3.19 16.78
C GLU A 193 16.54 -1.93 16.17
N LEU A 194 15.46 -2.05 15.36
CA LEU A 194 14.77 -0.91 14.77
C LEU A 194 14.19 0.01 15.88
N PRO A 195 14.52 1.32 15.92
CA PRO A 195 13.99 2.22 16.95
C PRO A 195 12.46 2.35 16.91
N PRO A 196 11.77 2.34 18.08
CA PRO A 196 10.32 2.58 18.16
C PRO A 196 9.87 3.88 17.49
N ASP A 197 8.78 3.80 16.73
CA ASP A 197 8.14 4.96 16.12
C ASP A 197 7.44 5.80 17.20
N MET A 198 7.55 7.13 17.07
CA MET A 198 7.11 8.11 18.06
C MET A 198 6.51 9.32 17.37
N VAL A 199 5.32 9.74 17.76
CA VAL A 199 4.72 11.04 17.34
C VAL A 199 4.59 11.91 18.57
N ARG A 200 5.32 13.04 18.60
CA ARG A 200 5.34 14.02 19.70
C ARG A 200 5.65 13.40 21.08
N GLY A 201 6.46 12.35 21.10
CA GLY A 201 6.82 11.59 22.31
C GLY A 201 5.79 10.54 22.75
N VAL A 202 4.71 10.34 22.00
CA VAL A 202 3.80 9.20 22.18
C VAL A 202 4.28 8.04 21.30
N PRO A 203 4.53 6.83 21.86
CA PRO A 203 4.89 5.66 21.07
C PRO A 203 3.78 5.21 20.13
N LEU A 204 4.16 4.61 19.01
CA LEU A 204 3.24 3.94 18.08
C LEU A 204 3.37 2.42 18.12
N ASP A 205 2.34 1.74 17.62
CA ASP A 205 2.29 0.30 17.37
C ASP A 205 3.35 -0.13 16.36
N MET A 206 4.20 -1.07 16.76
CA MET A 206 5.27 -1.62 15.91
C MET A 206 4.90 -2.99 15.32
N TYR A 207 3.76 -3.59 15.68
CA TYR A 207 3.42 -4.96 15.31
C TYR A 207 3.41 -5.19 13.79
N GLN A 208 2.96 -4.21 13.01
CA GLN A 208 2.92 -4.30 11.54
C GLN A 208 4.31 -4.54 10.90
N TYR A 209 5.42 -4.11 11.51
CA TYR A 209 6.77 -4.41 10.98
C TYR A 209 7.08 -5.90 10.97
N SER A 210 6.48 -6.68 11.89
CA SER A 210 6.64 -8.14 11.89
C SER A 210 6.12 -8.78 10.59
N ARG A 211 5.13 -8.17 9.90
CA ARG A 211 4.48 -8.70 8.69
C ARG A 211 5.01 -8.12 7.38
N LEU A 212 6.11 -7.36 7.41
CA LEU A 212 6.59 -6.63 6.23
C LEU A 212 7.41 -7.49 5.26
N PHE A 213 8.04 -8.57 5.75
CA PHE A 213 8.96 -9.43 4.98
C PHE A 213 8.66 -10.91 5.18
N GLY A 214 9.12 -11.74 4.24
CA GLY A 214 8.87 -13.19 4.23
C GLY A 214 7.38 -13.54 4.10
N THR A 215 6.56 -12.55 3.74
CA THR A 215 5.10 -12.55 3.86
C THR A 215 4.47 -12.54 2.47
N ALA A 216 3.37 -13.27 2.28
CA ALA A 216 2.59 -13.31 1.04
C ALA A 216 1.08 -13.41 1.31
N ARG A 217 0.27 -12.85 0.41
CA ARG A 217 -1.18 -13.03 0.40
C ARG A 217 -1.58 -14.21 -0.47
N VAL A 218 -1.71 -15.38 0.14
CA VAL A 218 -2.11 -16.61 -0.54
C VAL A 218 -3.66 -16.67 -0.64
N PRO A 219 -4.25 -16.75 -1.84
CA PRO A 219 -5.68 -17.00 -2.00
C PRO A 219 -6.00 -18.49 -1.77
N THR A 220 -7.04 -18.77 -0.98
CA THR A 220 -7.56 -20.12 -0.74
C THR A 220 -9.05 -20.19 -1.08
N TYR A 221 -9.60 -21.39 -1.22
CA TYR A 221 -11.03 -21.61 -1.50
C TYR A 221 -11.96 -20.92 -0.46
N SER A 222 -11.49 -20.78 0.78
CA SER A 222 -12.19 -20.12 1.90
C SER A 222 -11.97 -18.60 1.99
N GLY A 223 -11.25 -17.98 1.05
CA GLY A 223 -10.80 -16.58 1.12
C GLY A 223 -9.27 -16.47 1.12
N CYS A 224 -8.73 -15.26 1.05
CA CYS A 224 -7.26 -15.09 1.16
C CYS A 224 -6.78 -15.29 2.60
N GLN A 225 -5.51 -15.63 2.75
CA GLN A 225 -4.80 -15.66 4.03
C GLN A 225 -3.50 -14.85 3.89
N ILE A 226 -2.92 -14.42 5.01
CA ILE A 226 -1.57 -13.89 5.07
C ILE A 226 -0.68 -15.00 5.62
N GLU A 227 0.19 -15.53 4.76
CA GLU A 227 1.17 -16.54 5.12
C GLU A 227 2.54 -15.86 5.30
N GLN A 228 3.36 -16.40 6.20
CA GLN A 228 4.66 -15.84 6.52
C GLN A 228 5.69 -16.91 6.88
N ASP A 229 6.87 -16.77 6.29
CA ASP A 229 8.12 -17.41 6.70
C ASP A 229 8.97 -16.39 7.48
N LEU A 230 9.20 -16.66 8.77
CA LEU A 230 10.02 -15.81 9.63
C LEU A 230 11.53 -16.05 9.43
N ASP A 231 11.92 -17.23 8.93
CA ASP A 231 13.31 -17.69 8.84
C ASP A 231 13.90 -17.52 7.42
N SER A 232 13.06 -17.24 6.41
CA SER A 232 13.40 -16.95 5.00
C SER A 232 14.73 -16.21 4.80
N LYS A 233 15.57 -16.71 3.88
CA LYS A 233 16.94 -16.21 3.61
C LYS A 233 17.11 -15.56 2.24
N HIS A 234 16.15 -15.73 1.33
CA HIS A 234 16.24 -15.39 -0.09
C HIS A 234 15.38 -14.21 -0.51
N ILE A 235 15.72 -13.65 -1.68
CA ILE A 235 14.87 -12.75 -2.44
C ILE A 235 14.51 -13.39 -3.79
N VAL A 236 13.41 -12.94 -4.39
CA VAL A 236 13.07 -13.27 -5.78
C VAL A 236 13.28 -12.04 -6.65
N VAL A 237 13.88 -12.24 -7.82
CA VAL A 237 14.12 -11.23 -8.84
C VAL A 237 13.30 -11.57 -10.08
N MET A 238 12.54 -10.59 -10.60
CA MET A 238 11.76 -10.71 -11.82
C MET A 238 12.36 -9.83 -12.92
N CYS A 239 12.64 -10.43 -14.08
CA CYS A 239 13.05 -9.69 -15.27
C CYS A 239 12.45 -10.33 -16.53
N HIS A 240 11.87 -9.50 -17.41
CA HIS A 240 11.10 -9.94 -18.59
C HIS A 240 9.98 -10.96 -18.27
N GLY A 241 9.42 -10.93 -17.05
CA GLY A 241 8.42 -11.91 -16.59
C GLY A 241 8.99 -13.29 -16.21
N GLN A 242 10.31 -13.48 -16.31
CA GLN A 242 11.03 -14.66 -15.83
C GLN A 242 11.45 -14.46 -14.37
N PHE A 243 11.44 -15.54 -13.59
CA PHE A 243 11.67 -15.53 -12.14
C PHE A 243 13.04 -16.13 -11.81
N TYR A 244 13.74 -15.53 -10.84
CA TYR A 244 15.04 -15.97 -10.34
C TYR A 244 15.07 -15.83 -8.82
N TYR A 245 15.84 -16.65 -8.10
CA TYR A 245 16.05 -16.52 -6.66
C TYR A 245 17.50 -16.77 -6.27
N PHE A 246 17.91 -16.24 -5.12
CA PHE A 246 19.15 -16.58 -4.42
C PHE A 246 19.06 -16.17 -2.96
N ASP A 247 19.79 -16.87 -2.10
CA ASP A 247 19.95 -16.52 -0.69
C ASP A 247 20.81 -15.27 -0.52
N VAL A 248 20.47 -14.47 0.48
CA VAL A 248 21.10 -13.18 0.79
C VAL A 248 21.38 -12.98 2.28
N LEU A 249 20.80 -13.81 3.15
CA LEU A 249 21.03 -13.86 4.60
C LEU A 249 21.46 -15.26 5.06
N ASP A 250 22.10 -15.34 6.23
CA ASP A 250 22.35 -16.59 6.97
C ASP A 250 21.36 -16.83 8.12
N ASP A 251 21.56 -17.91 8.88
CA ASP A 251 20.76 -18.25 10.07
C ASP A 251 20.81 -17.20 11.20
N ASN A 252 21.78 -16.28 11.21
CA ASN A 252 21.84 -15.16 12.14
C ASN A 252 21.18 -13.90 11.56
N SER A 253 20.59 -13.98 10.36
CA SER A 253 20.13 -12.84 9.56
C SER A 253 21.20 -11.77 9.34
N ASP A 254 22.48 -12.17 9.29
CA ASP A 254 23.56 -11.33 8.77
C ASP A 254 23.72 -11.61 7.26
N LEU A 255 24.21 -10.62 6.51
CA LEU A 255 24.34 -10.70 5.05
C LEU A 255 25.46 -11.67 4.66
N ILE A 256 25.26 -12.39 3.55
CA ILE A 256 26.23 -13.37 3.00
C ILE A 256 26.94 -12.90 1.73
N MET A 257 26.57 -11.73 1.19
CA MET A 257 27.13 -11.18 -0.05
C MET A 257 27.17 -9.64 -0.03
N THR A 258 28.15 -9.04 -0.72
CA THR A 258 28.29 -7.57 -0.74
C THR A 258 27.40 -6.92 -1.80
N GLU A 259 27.23 -5.59 -1.73
CA GLU A 259 26.55 -4.79 -2.77
C GLU A 259 27.07 -5.06 -4.19
N LYS A 260 28.37 -5.35 -4.32
CA LYS A 260 29.00 -5.68 -5.61
C LYS A 260 28.62 -7.09 -6.09
N ASP A 261 28.50 -8.04 -5.18
CA ASP A 261 28.16 -9.43 -5.52
C ASP A 261 26.66 -9.53 -5.88
N ILE A 262 25.81 -8.79 -5.15
CA ILE A 262 24.40 -8.56 -5.50
C ILE A 262 24.30 -7.90 -6.89
N ALA A 263 25.11 -6.87 -7.19
CA ALA A 263 25.14 -6.26 -8.52
C ALA A 263 25.56 -7.23 -9.63
N ILE A 264 26.49 -8.15 -9.36
CA ILE A 264 26.87 -9.23 -10.30
C ILE A 264 25.71 -10.21 -10.50
N ASN A 265 25.03 -10.62 -9.43
CA ASN A 265 23.85 -11.48 -9.51
C ASN A 265 22.71 -10.83 -10.30
N LEU A 266 22.39 -9.57 -10.03
CA LEU A 266 21.35 -8.82 -10.75
C LEU A 266 21.72 -8.57 -12.22
N GLN A 267 22.98 -8.28 -12.55
CA GLN A 267 23.43 -8.20 -13.95
C GLN A 267 23.31 -9.57 -14.65
N THR A 268 23.66 -10.66 -13.97
CA THR A 268 23.52 -12.02 -14.51
C THR A 268 22.06 -12.36 -14.81
N VAL A 269 21.12 -11.95 -13.96
CA VAL A 269 19.68 -12.09 -14.20
C VAL A 269 19.22 -11.29 -15.42
N VAL A 270 19.70 -10.05 -15.60
CA VAL A 270 19.37 -9.23 -16.79
C VAL A 270 19.95 -9.84 -18.07
N ASP A 271 21.21 -10.29 -18.03
CA ASP A 271 21.91 -10.89 -19.16
C ASP A 271 21.34 -12.27 -19.56
N ASP A 272 20.79 -13.03 -18.61
CA ASP A 272 20.04 -14.26 -18.87
C ASP A 272 18.64 -13.96 -19.42
N ALA A 273 17.86 -13.11 -18.74
CA ALA A 273 16.49 -12.80 -19.14
C ALA A 273 16.40 -12.16 -20.53
N ALA A 274 17.44 -11.47 -20.98
CA ALA A 274 17.55 -10.88 -22.32
C ALA A 274 17.86 -11.89 -23.45
N GLN A 275 18.24 -13.14 -23.15
CA GLN A 275 18.42 -14.18 -24.17
C GLN A 275 17.08 -14.70 -24.72
N THR A 276 16.04 -14.70 -23.89
CA THR A 276 14.67 -15.01 -24.30
C THR A 276 14.03 -13.77 -24.95
N PRO A 277 13.54 -13.83 -26.21
CA PRO A 277 12.80 -12.73 -26.82
C PRO A 277 11.55 -12.37 -26.00
N ILE A 278 11.26 -11.08 -25.82
CA ILE A 278 10.22 -10.61 -24.88
C ILE A 278 8.82 -11.20 -25.16
N HIS A 279 8.44 -11.37 -26.43
CA HIS A 279 7.17 -11.99 -26.84
C HIS A 279 7.14 -13.53 -26.68
N GLU A 280 8.27 -14.20 -26.45
CA GLU A 280 8.30 -15.60 -26.04
C GLU A 280 8.29 -15.71 -24.50
N ALA A 281 9.06 -14.87 -23.80
CA ALA A 281 9.06 -14.80 -22.33
C ALA A 281 7.65 -14.49 -21.77
N ALA A 282 6.94 -13.54 -22.38
CA ALA A 282 5.58 -13.16 -22.00
C ALA A 282 4.59 -14.33 -21.97
N LYS A 283 4.71 -15.31 -22.89
CA LYS A 283 3.82 -16.49 -22.95
C LYS A 283 3.96 -17.40 -21.72
N GLY A 284 5.04 -17.25 -20.97
CA GLY A 284 5.30 -17.97 -19.71
C GLY A 284 5.36 -17.06 -18.48
N ALA A 285 4.96 -15.79 -18.59
CA ALA A 285 5.04 -14.82 -17.50
C ALA A 285 3.98 -15.06 -16.41
N LEU A 286 4.15 -16.12 -15.62
CA LEU A 286 3.19 -16.60 -14.62
C LEU A 286 2.76 -15.53 -13.60
N GLY A 287 3.55 -14.46 -13.43
CA GLY A 287 3.23 -13.34 -12.55
C GLY A 287 1.89 -12.65 -12.83
N VAL A 288 1.41 -12.67 -14.08
CA VAL A 288 0.07 -12.13 -14.40
C VAL A 288 -1.06 -12.85 -13.66
N LEU A 289 -0.88 -14.11 -13.23
CA LEU A 289 -1.91 -14.82 -12.48
C LEU A 289 -2.17 -14.19 -11.09
N SER A 290 -1.20 -13.48 -10.51
CA SER A 290 -1.43 -12.69 -9.28
C SER A 290 -2.40 -11.51 -9.45
N THR A 291 -2.74 -11.16 -10.70
CA THR A 291 -3.72 -10.11 -11.05
C THR A 291 -5.13 -10.65 -11.34
N GLU A 292 -5.35 -11.96 -11.23
CA GLU A 292 -6.70 -12.52 -11.39
C GLU A 292 -7.63 -12.24 -10.19
N ASN A 293 -8.93 -12.45 -10.43
CA ASN A 293 -9.92 -12.58 -9.38
C ASN A 293 -9.47 -13.64 -8.35
N ARG A 294 -9.60 -13.36 -7.04
CA ARG A 294 -8.94 -14.16 -5.99
C ARG A 294 -9.41 -15.63 -5.94
N LYS A 295 -10.67 -15.91 -6.28
CA LYS A 295 -11.18 -17.30 -6.41
C LYS A 295 -10.64 -18.00 -7.65
N THR A 296 -10.47 -17.26 -8.75
CA THR A 296 -9.82 -17.77 -9.96
C THR A 296 -8.34 -18.06 -9.69
N TRP A 297 -7.63 -17.16 -9.01
CA TRP A 297 -6.22 -17.36 -8.65
C TRP A 297 -6.03 -18.49 -7.62
N SER A 298 -6.95 -18.68 -6.66
CA SER A 298 -6.95 -19.86 -5.78
C SER A 298 -6.99 -21.17 -6.57
N GLY A 299 -7.96 -21.32 -7.49
CA GLY A 299 -8.09 -22.56 -8.28
C GLY A 299 -6.90 -22.82 -9.22
N LEU A 300 -6.19 -21.77 -9.64
CA LEU A 300 -4.96 -21.89 -10.42
C LEU A 300 -3.74 -22.22 -9.55
N ARG A 301 -3.68 -21.75 -8.29
CA ARG A 301 -2.70 -22.23 -7.32
C ARG A 301 -2.93 -23.71 -6.95
N ASP A 302 -4.18 -24.14 -6.78
CA ASP A 302 -4.51 -25.56 -6.57
C ASP A 302 -4.05 -26.44 -7.75
N VAL A 303 -3.96 -25.89 -8.98
CA VAL A 303 -3.39 -26.57 -10.15
C VAL A 303 -1.86 -26.57 -10.13
N LEU A 304 -1.21 -25.51 -9.64
CA LEU A 304 0.26 -25.45 -9.46
C LEU A 304 0.74 -26.38 -8.34
N THR A 305 -0.02 -26.56 -7.27
CA THR A 305 0.36 -27.33 -6.07
C THR A 305 -0.26 -28.72 -5.98
N ARG A 306 -1.06 -29.14 -6.97
CA ARG A 306 -1.81 -30.41 -7.00
C ARG A 306 -0.98 -31.64 -6.64
N GLU A 307 0.29 -31.63 -7.04
CA GLU A 307 1.26 -32.69 -6.77
C GLU A 307 2.32 -32.12 -5.81
N GLU A 308 2.25 -32.55 -4.55
CA GLU A 308 3.16 -32.15 -3.47
C GLU A 308 4.60 -32.58 -3.80
N GLY A 309 5.55 -31.64 -3.73
CA GLY A 309 6.94 -31.87 -4.20
C GLY A 309 7.09 -31.93 -5.72
N SER A 310 6.17 -31.33 -6.48
CA SER A 310 6.37 -31.01 -7.90
C SER A 310 7.12 -29.69 -8.07
N ASN A 311 7.85 -29.56 -9.18
CA ASN A 311 8.63 -28.36 -9.50
C ASN A 311 7.80 -27.05 -9.49
N ASN A 312 6.53 -27.08 -9.91
CA ASN A 312 5.63 -25.94 -9.79
C ASN A 312 5.30 -25.59 -8.32
N ALA A 313 5.11 -26.58 -7.46
CA ALA A 313 4.86 -26.35 -6.03
C ALA A 313 6.09 -25.78 -5.33
N ASP A 314 7.28 -26.33 -5.62
CA ASP A 314 8.56 -25.85 -5.08
C ASP A 314 8.85 -24.41 -5.54
N CYS A 315 8.70 -24.12 -6.83
CA CYS A 315 8.87 -22.77 -7.38
C CYS A 315 7.87 -21.77 -6.75
N LEU A 316 6.61 -22.15 -6.55
CA LEU A 316 5.61 -21.29 -5.92
C LEU A 316 5.94 -21.03 -4.44
N SER A 317 6.36 -22.08 -3.70
CA SER A 317 6.80 -21.95 -2.31
C SER A 317 7.99 -20.99 -2.18
N ILE A 318 8.97 -21.06 -3.08
CA ILE A 318 10.12 -20.13 -3.11
C ILE A 318 9.65 -18.68 -3.31
N VAL A 319 8.67 -18.44 -4.18
CA VAL A 319 8.11 -17.10 -4.40
C VAL A 319 7.34 -16.60 -3.18
N ASP A 320 6.50 -17.42 -2.56
CA ASP A 320 5.68 -17.01 -1.42
C ASP A 320 6.51 -16.78 -0.15
N THR A 321 7.53 -17.59 0.15
CA THR A 321 8.36 -17.40 1.35
C THR A 321 9.41 -16.29 1.23
N ALA A 322 9.79 -15.86 0.02
CA ALA A 322 10.85 -14.88 -0.19
C ALA A 322 10.67 -13.58 0.62
N LEU A 323 11.79 -12.99 1.08
CA LEU A 323 11.80 -11.77 1.90
C LEU A 323 11.00 -10.63 1.25
N PHE A 324 11.27 -10.38 -0.03
CA PHE A 324 10.58 -9.45 -0.92
C PHE A 324 10.92 -9.77 -2.38
N VAL A 325 10.22 -9.15 -3.33
CA VAL A 325 10.47 -9.30 -4.77
C VAL A 325 11.23 -8.07 -5.32
N VAL A 326 12.10 -8.26 -6.32
CA VAL A 326 12.82 -7.18 -7.03
C VAL A 326 12.48 -7.24 -8.52
N CYS A 327 11.76 -6.24 -9.03
CA CYS A 327 11.35 -6.18 -10.44
C CYS A 327 12.31 -5.29 -11.24
N LEU A 328 13.10 -5.90 -12.13
CA LEU A 328 14.00 -5.21 -13.04
C LEU A 328 13.29 -4.93 -14.37
N ASP A 329 12.76 -3.72 -14.51
CA ASP A 329 11.96 -3.29 -15.65
C ASP A 329 12.82 -2.77 -16.80
N TYR A 330 12.56 -3.25 -18.00
CA TYR A 330 13.29 -2.90 -19.23
C TYR A 330 12.85 -1.58 -19.88
N THR A 331 11.84 -0.92 -19.32
CA THR A 331 11.27 0.35 -19.81
C THR A 331 11.93 1.58 -19.17
N GLU A 332 11.79 2.72 -19.84
CA GLU A 332 12.23 4.04 -19.37
C GLU A 332 11.03 5.00 -19.42
N PRO A 333 10.19 5.07 -18.36
CA PRO A 333 8.93 5.82 -18.40
C PRO A 333 9.13 7.32 -18.67
N ALA A 334 8.49 7.83 -19.74
CA ALA A 334 8.81 9.13 -20.32
C ALA A 334 8.35 10.37 -19.51
N ASN A 335 7.49 10.21 -18.51
CA ASN A 335 6.99 11.28 -17.65
C ASN A 335 6.49 10.75 -16.30
N ALA A 336 6.22 11.63 -15.34
CA ALA A 336 5.82 11.26 -13.97
C ALA A 336 4.52 10.45 -13.91
N ALA A 337 3.51 10.72 -14.74
CA ALA A 337 2.27 9.95 -14.76
C ALA A 337 2.49 8.52 -15.29
N ALA A 338 3.26 8.37 -16.38
CA ALA A 338 3.64 7.05 -16.91
C ALA A 338 4.51 6.26 -15.92
N LEU A 339 5.37 6.94 -15.15
CA LEU A 339 6.18 6.34 -14.09
C LEU A 339 5.31 5.88 -12.90
N CYS A 340 4.32 6.67 -12.49
CA CYS A 340 3.33 6.29 -11.48
C CYS A 340 2.51 5.06 -11.92
N GLN A 341 2.03 5.06 -13.16
CA GLN A 341 1.37 3.89 -13.76
C GLN A 341 2.28 2.65 -13.75
N ASN A 342 3.55 2.78 -14.12
CA ASN A 342 4.51 1.67 -14.12
C ASN A 342 4.70 1.06 -12.72
N MET A 343 4.74 1.89 -11.67
CA MET A 343 4.88 1.43 -10.29
C MET A 343 3.59 0.80 -9.72
N LEU A 344 2.41 1.17 -10.24
CA LEU A 344 1.14 0.59 -9.80
C LEU A 344 0.76 -0.69 -10.57
N CYS A 345 0.68 -0.61 -11.89
CA CYS A 345 0.15 -1.67 -12.76
C CYS A 345 1.07 -2.08 -13.93
N GLY A 346 2.20 -1.39 -14.12
CA GLY A 346 3.10 -1.61 -15.25
C GLY A 346 2.61 -0.95 -16.55
N THR A 347 3.37 -1.12 -17.64
CA THR A 347 2.94 -0.74 -19.00
C THR A 347 2.20 -1.87 -19.69
N SER A 348 1.24 -1.52 -20.55
CA SER A 348 0.54 -2.43 -21.45
C SER A 348 0.95 -2.11 -22.89
N GLU A 349 1.47 -3.11 -23.61
CA GLU A 349 1.93 -3.00 -24.99
C GLU A 349 1.65 -4.32 -25.72
N ILE A 350 1.35 -4.31 -27.02
CA ILE A 350 1.06 -5.53 -27.81
C ILE A 350 2.12 -5.73 -28.90
N GLU A 351 2.88 -6.82 -28.85
CA GLU A 351 3.74 -7.26 -29.96
C GLU A 351 3.17 -8.53 -30.59
N LYS A 352 2.88 -8.52 -31.90
CA LYS A 352 2.39 -9.69 -32.67
C LYS A 352 1.11 -10.37 -32.12
N GLY A 353 0.34 -9.71 -31.24
CA GLY A 353 -0.84 -10.28 -30.59
C GLY A 353 -0.56 -11.06 -29.28
N VAL A 354 0.61 -10.82 -28.67
CA VAL A 354 0.98 -11.23 -27.31
C VAL A 354 1.10 -9.97 -26.44
N GLN A 355 0.68 -10.05 -25.17
CA GLN A 355 0.85 -8.96 -24.22
C GLN A 355 2.33 -8.82 -23.83
N ILE A 356 2.88 -7.62 -23.94
CA ILE A 356 4.18 -7.23 -23.40
C ILE A 356 4.03 -5.96 -22.56
N GLY A 357 5.12 -5.22 -22.35
CA GLY A 357 5.20 -4.18 -21.31
C GLY A 357 5.64 -4.76 -19.96
N THR A 358 5.65 -3.94 -18.92
CA THR A 358 6.11 -4.32 -17.57
C THR A 358 5.02 -4.90 -16.68
N CYS A 359 3.75 -4.87 -17.10
CA CYS A 359 2.64 -5.49 -16.38
C CYS A 359 2.83 -7.02 -16.16
N THR A 360 3.58 -7.68 -17.04
CA THR A 360 3.96 -9.11 -16.94
C THR A 360 5.11 -9.38 -15.96
N ASN A 361 5.78 -8.33 -15.45
CA ASN A 361 7.01 -8.40 -14.67
C ASN A 361 6.75 -8.06 -13.18
N ARG A 362 5.73 -8.69 -12.57
CA ARG A 362 5.19 -8.35 -11.24
C ARG A 362 4.71 -9.58 -10.46
N TRP A 363 4.70 -9.47 -9.13
CA TRP A 363 4.01 -10.42 -8.24
C TRP A 363 3.26 -9.66 -7.15
N TYR A 364 1.95 -9.49 -7.34
CA TYR A 364 1.14 -8.57 -6.53
C TYR A 364 0.74 -9.10 -5.15
N ASP A 365 0.96 -10.39 -4.86
CA ASP A 365 0.70 -11.00 -3.56
C ASP A 365 1.76 -10.62 -2.49
N LYS A 366 2.79 -9.83 -2.83
CA LYS A 366 3.95 -9.51 -1.97
C LYS A 366 4.40 -8.05 -2.07
N LEU A 367 5.28 -7.62 -1.15
CA LEU A 367 6.07 -6.39 -1.31
C LEU A 367 7.11 -6.57 -2.42
N GLN A 368 7.15 -5.60 -3.34
CA GLN A 368 8.04 -5.61 -4.51
C GLN A 368 8.74 -4.25 -4.71
N ILE A 369 10.07 -4.28 -4.80
CA ILE A 369 10.91 -3.12 -5.17
C ILE A 369 11.06 -3.13 -6.70
N ILE A 370 10.56 -2.09 -7.36
CA ILE A 370 10.57 -1.97 -8.82
C ILE A 370 11.66 -0.97 -9.22
N VAL A 371 12.53 -1.33 -10.16
CA VAL A 371 13.61 -0.46 -10.67
C VAL A 371 13.60 -0.45 -12.19
N CYS A 372 13.31 0.71 -12.77
CA CYS A 372 13.29 0.93 -14.22
C CYS A 372 14.71 0.96 -14.81
N LYS A 373 14.83 0.81 -16.13
CA LYS A 373 16.10 0.78 -16.87
C LYS A 373 16.90 2.09 -16.78
N ASN A 374 16.21 3.21 -16.59
CA ASN A 374 16.79 4.53 -16.30
C ASN A 374 17.15 4.74 -14.80
N GLY A 375 17.03 3.71 -13.97
CA GLY A 375 17.28 3.73 -12.54
C GLY A 375 16.12 4.20 -11.66
N SER A 376 15.06 4.84 -12.21
CA SER A 376 13.92 5.31 -11.41
C SER A 376 13.25 4.16 -10.66
N ALA A 377 13.09 4.29 -9.36
CA ALA A 377 12.71 3.19 -8.46
C ALA A 377 11.47 3.51 -7.61
N GLY A 378 10.72 2.46 -7.27
CA GLY A 378 9.53 2.55 -6.43
C GLY A 378 9.28 1.26 -5.66
N ILE A 379 8.30 1.31 -4.74
CA ILE A 379 7.88 0.17 -3.92
C ILE A 379 6.37 0.01 -4.12
N ASN A 380 5.94 -1.17 -4.55
CA ASN A 380 4.54 -1.58 -4.59
C ASN A 380 4.34 -2.67 -3.51
N PHE A 381 3.21 -2.65 -2.80
CA PHE A 381 3.00 -3.56 -1.67
C PHE A 381 1.55 -3.98 -1.49
N GLU A 382 1.36 -5.19 -0.95
CA GLU A 382 0.04 -5.71 -0.57
C GLU A 382 -0.40 -5.04 0.75
N HIS A 383 -1.58 -4.41 0.75
CA HIS A 383 -2.03 -3.50 1.82
C HIS A 383 -2.81 -4.21 2.95
N THR A 384 -3.09 -5.52 2.84
CA THR A 384 -3.83 -6.24 3.88
C THR A 384 -3.02 -6.31 5.17
N GLY A 385 -1.75 -6.74 5.06
CA GLY A 385 -0.84 -6.97 6.18
C GLY A 385 -0.33 -5.71 6.89
N VAL A 386 -0.22 -4.59 6.17
CA VAL A 386 0.47 -3.37 6.62
C VAL A 386 -0.26 -2.10 6.14
N ASP A 387 -0.29 -1.06 6.96
CA ASP A 387 -0.74 0.28 6.57
C ASP A 387 0.42 1.12 6.01
N GLY A 388 0.10 2.10 5.16
CA GLY A 388 1.09 2.89 4.42
C GLY A 388 2.18 3.55 5.26
N HIS A 389 1.90 3.94 6.51
CA HIS A 389 2.90 4.48 7.45
C HIS A 389 4.06 3.51 7.71
N THR A 390 3.76 2.22 7.95
CA THR A 390 4.78 1.20 8.23
C THR A 390 5.69 0.95 7.01
N VAL A 391 5.13 1.01 5.79
CA VAL A 391 5.93 0.88 4.56
C VAL A 391 6.66 2.19 4.21
N LEU A 392 6.12 3.35 4.60
CA LEU A 392 6.75 4.64 4.41
C LEU A 392 8.04 4.76 5.23
N ARG A 393 8.08 4.19 6.45
CA ARG A 393 9.32 4.13 7.23
C ARG A 393 10.38 3.32 6.51
N PHE A 394 10.02 2.14 6.02
CA PHE A 394 10.91 1.30 5.21
C PHE A 394 11.44 2.04 3.98
N ALA A 395 10.60 2.75 3.24
CA ALA A 395 11.02 3.58 2.10
C ALA A 395 11.99 4.70 2.49
N SER A 396 11.71 5.40 3.60
CA SER A 396 12.52 6.49 4.15
C SER A 396 13.89 6.00 4.62
N ASP A 397 13.93 4.88 5.33
CA ASP A 397 15.15 4.28 5.87
C ASP A 397 16.02 3.68 4.74
N LEU A 398 15.42 3.08 3.70
CA LEU A 398 16.11 2.67 2.48
C LEU A 398 16.85 3.84 1.83
N TYR A 399 16.12 4.91 1.51
CA TYR A 399 16.67 6.07 0.84
C TYR A 399 17.79 6.72 1.67
N THR A 400 17.53 6.90 2.97
CA THR A 400 18.50 7.48 3.91
C THR A 400 19.77 6.63 4.01
N ASP A 401 19.66 5.31 4.14
CA ASP A 401 20.83 4.43 4.20
C ASP A 401 21.59 4.35 2.87
N THR A 402 20.94 4.40 1.70
CA THR A 402 21.67 4.47 0.41
C THR A 402 22.55 5.71 0.28
N ILE A 403 22.15 6.83 0.91
CA ILE A 403 22.93 8.07 0.99
C ILE A 403 24.01 7.95 2.07
N LEU A 404 23.69 7.44 3.26
CA LEU A 404 24.66 7.30 4.36
C LEU A 404 25.75 6.26 4.07
N ARG A 405 25.45 5.15 3.37
CA ARG A 405 26.47 4.21 2.88
C ARG A 405 27.39 4.86 1.87
N PHE A 406 26.87 5.64 0.93
CA PHE A 406 27.72 6.40 -0.01
C PHE A 406 28.59 7.44 0.69
N ALA A 407 28.03 8.21 1.64
CA ALA A 407 28.79 9.15 2.47
C ALA A 407 29.92 8.44 3.24
N ARG A 408 29.67 7.24 3.77
CA ARG A 408 30.69 6.39 4.42
C ARG A 408 31.82 5.95 3.49
N THR A 409 31.59 5.77 2.18
CA THR A 409 32.67 5.48 1.21
C THR A 409 33.62 6.66 0.98
N ILE A 410 33.15 7.90 1.18
CA ILE A 410 33.94 9.13 1.03
C ILE A 410 34.59 9.52 2.37
N ASN A 411 33.85 9.37 3.47
CA ASN A 411 34.29 9.66 4.83
C ASN A 411 33.81 8.55 5.76
N GLY A 412 34.71 7.65 6.18
CA GLY A 412 34.39 6.53 7.08
C GLY A 412 33.90 6.91 8.49
N GLN A 413 33.82 8.21 8.83
CA GLN A 413 33.16 8.70 10.05
C GLN A 413 31.72 9.22 9.82
N ALA A 414 31.17 9.11 8.61
CA ALA A 414 29.76 9.42 8.36
C ALA A 414 28.84 8.44 9.12
N PRO A 415 27.68 8.91 9.62
CA PRO A 415 26.83 8.11 10.51
C PRO A 415 26.18 6.91 9.80
N THR A 416 25.67 6.00 10.61
CA THR A 416 24.87 4.84 10.22
C THR A 416 23.47 4.97 10.83
N LEU A 417 22.46 4.42 10.16
CA LEU A 417 21.10 4.36 10.68
C LEU A 417 20.91 3.19 11.68
N TRP A 418 21.57 2.06 11.38
CA TRP A 418 21.43 0.80 12.09
C TRP A 418 22.25 0.76 13.38
N ALA A 419 21.69 0.18 14.45
CA ALA A 419 22.34 0.09 15.77
C ALA A 419 23.54 -0.87 15.77
N SER A 420 23.39 -2.04 15.13
CA SER A 420 24.49 -2.86 14.63
C SER A 420 24.42 -2.96 13.10
N THR A 421 25.48 -3.46 12.48
CA THR A 421 25.58 -3.73 11.04
C THR A 421 26.01 -5.16 10.81
N SER A 422 25.66 -5.75 9.66
CA SER A 422 26.19 -7.07 9.30
C SER A 422 27.73 -7.09 9.31
N PRO A 423 28.39 -8.17 9.77
CA PRO A 423 29.82 -8.36 9.51
C PRO A 423 30.06 -8.43 7.99
N ASP A 424 31.16 -7.83 7.53
CA ASP A 424 31.48 -7.71 6.10
C ASP A 424 31.63 -9.10 5.43
N PRO A 425 30.75 -9.47 4.47
CA PRO A 425 30.79 -10.78 3.83
C PRO A 425 32.11 -11.09 3.14
N SER A 426 32.81 -10.08 2.61
CA SER A 426 34.11 -10.24 1.95
C SER A 426 35.26 -10.59 2.91
N LYS A 427 35.00 -10.56 4.23
CA LYS A 427 35.93 -10.94 5.30
C LYS A 427 35.50 -12.17 6.08
N ARG A 428 34.36 -12.78 5.73
CA ARG A 428 33.84 -14.01 6.34
C ARG A 428 34.35 -15.24 5.58
N ASP A 429 34.36 -16.37 6.27
CA ASP A 429 34.58 -17.68 5.63
C ASP A 429 33.27 -18.11 4.93
N PRO A 430 33.26 -18.46 3.63
CA PRO A 430 32.05 -18.93 2.96
C PRO A 430 31.38 -20.13 3.66
N ASP A 431 32.16 -21.02 4.26
CA ASP A 431 31.64 -22.17 5.02
C ASP A 431 30.90 -21.72 6.32
N SER A 432 31.04 -20.45 6.73
CA SER A 432 30.34 -19.85 7.88
C SER A 432 28.97 -19.25 7.54
N PHE A 433 28.50 -19.34 6.29
CA PHE A 433 27.17 -18.88 5.89
C PHE A 433 26.07 -19.94 6.08
N GLY A 434 26.45 -21.20 6.32
CA GLY A 434 25.51 -22.32 6.41
C GLY A 434 25.16 -22.92 5.04
N ASP A 435 24.05 -23.65 4.98
CA ASP A 435 23.50 -24.16 3.71
C ASP A 435 22.70 -23.04 3.04
N VAL A 436 23.34 -22.36 2.07
CA VAL A 436 22.81 -21.18 1.36
C VAL A 436 23.21 -21.16 -0.11
N ASN A 437 22.28 -20.78 -0.98
CA ASN A 437 22.47 -20.74 -2.42
C ASN A 437 22.71 -19.31 -2.94
N THR A 438 23.98 -18.95 -3.06
CA THR A 438 24.42 -17.58 -3.44
C THR A 438 24.38 -17.30 -4.96
N THR A 439 24.09 -18.29 -5.80
CA THR A 439 24.03 -18.13 -7.26
C THR A 439 22.58 -17.86 -7.70
N PRO A 440 22.30 -17.00 -8.69
CA PRO A 440 20.93 -16.84 -9.20
C PRO A 440 20.42 -18.11 -9.87
N HIS A 441 19.43 -18.75 -9.27
CA HIS A 441 18.70 -19.88 -9.84
C HIS A 441 17.42 -19.40 -10.50
N LYS A 442 17.24 -19.72 -11.79
CA LYS A 442 16.02 -19.45 -12.53
C LYS A 442 14.92 -20.46 -12.15
N LEU A 443 13.71 -19.97 -11.92
CA LEU A 443 12.52 -20.81 -11.74
C LEU A 443 11.88 -21.07 -13.11
N GLU A 444 11.93 -22.33 -13.55
CA GLU A 444 11.35 -22.80 -14.82
C GLU A 444 10.02 -23.51 -14.53
N TRP A 445 8.90 -22.93 -14.97
CA TRP A 445 7.56 -23.41 -14.65
C TRP A 445 7.07 -24.51 -15.61
N ASP A 446 6.49 -25.57 -15.07
CA ASP A 446 5.83 -26.63 -15.83
C ASP A 446 4.46 -26.14 -16.33
N LEU A 447 4.50 -25.35 -17.40
CA LEU A 447 3.33 -24.77 -18.06
C LEU A 447 2.55 -25.87 -18.82
N ILE A 448 1.68 -26.56 -18.09
CA ILE A 448 0.64 -27.45 -18.65
C ILE A 448 -0.40 -26.64 -19.47
N PRO A 449 -1.20 -27.26 -20.36
CA PRO A 449 -2.13 -26.54 -21.24
C PRO A 449 -3.09 -25.59 -20.51
N GLU A 450 -3.59 -26.01 -19.35
CA GLU A 450 -4.49 -25.26 -18.48
C GLU A 450 -3.84 -23.94 -17.99
N LEU A 451 -2.59 -24.00 -17.54
CA LEU A 451 -1.84 -22.83 -17.08
C LEU A 451 -1.50 -21.88 -18.24
N ARG A 452 -1.19 -22.39 -19.43
CA ARG A 452 -0.96 -21.55 -20.64
C ARG A 452 -2.23 -20.78 -21.03
N ILE A 453 -3.39 -21.43 -20.94
CA ILE A 453 -4.69 -20.81 -21.20
C ILE A 453 -5.01 -19.76 -20.12
N ALA A 454 -4.72 -20.07 -18.85
CA ALA A 454 -4.91 -19.14 -17.74
C ALA A 454 -4.04 -17.87 -17.89
N VAL A 455 -2.74 -18.00 -18.18
CA VAL A 455 -1.84 -16.86 -18.45
C VAL A 455 -2.37 -16.01 -19.60
N ARG A 456 -2.90 -16.63 -20.66
CA ARG A 456 -3.50 -15.92 -21.82
C ARG A 456 -4.81 -15.18 -21.50
N PHE A 457 -5.59 -15.61 -20.52
CA PHE A 457 -6.76 -14.85 -20.09
C PHE A 457 -6.40 -13.79 -19.06
N ALA A 458 -5.46 -14.06 -18.16
CA ALA A 458 -4.92 -13.08 -17.22
C ALA A 458 -4.19 -11.92 -17.93
N GLU A 459 -3.38 -12.19 -18.97
CA GLU A 459 -2.72 -11.12 -19.77
C GLU A 459 -3.76 -10.16 -20.36
N THR A 460 -4.86 -10.71 -20.88
CA THR A 460 -5.95 -9.94 -21.51
C THR A 460 -6.71 -9.10 -20.48
N ARG A 461 -7.07 -9.69 -19.33
CA ARG A 461 -7.82 -9.00 -18.26
C ARG A 461 -6.97 -7.92 -17.58
N LEU A 462 -5.67 -8.15 -17.43
CA LEU A 462 -4.73 -7.14 -16.92
C LEU A 462 -4.60 -5.96 -17.89
N ALA A 463 -4.49 -6.24 -19.20
CA ALA A 463 -4.51 -5.20 -20.23
C ALA A 463 -5.80 -4.38 -20.19
N ASP A 464 -6.98 -5.04 -20.17
CA ASP A 464 -8.29 -4.39 -20.04
C ASP A 464 -8.36 -3.51 -18.78
N LEU A 465 -7.83 -3.96 -17.64
CA LEU A 465 -7.80 -3.20 -16.38
C LEU A 465 -6.85 -1.99 -16.44
N ILE A 466 -5.71 -2.11 -17.12
CA ILE A 466 -4.77 -1.00 -17.34
C ILE A 466 -5.40 0.04 -18.26
N GLU A 467 -5.93 -0.37 -19.42
CA GLU A 467 -6.59 0.53 -20.38
C GLU A 467 -7.88 1.15 -19.84
N GLN A 468 -8.48 0.59 -18.78
CA GLN A 468 -9.60 1.19 -18.04
C GLN A 468 -9.23 2.31 -17.07
N ASN A 469 -7.94 2.55 -16.78
CA ASN A 469 -7.50 3.53 -15.77
C ASN A 469 -6.58 4.61 -16.38
N GLU A 470 -6.89 5.89 -16.13
CA GLU A 470 -6.06 7.03 -16.53
C GLU A 470 -5.32 7.66 -15.33
N PHE A 471 -4.03 7.94 -15.52
CA PHE A 471 -3.14 8.55 -14.53
C PHE A 471 -2.71 9.95 -14.94
N GLN A 472 -2.65 10.88 -13.99
CA GLN A 472 -2.04 12.21 -14.16
C GLN A 472 -1.32 12.63 -12.88
N THR A 473 -0.35 13.53 -13.00
CA THR A 473 0.46 14.04 -11.88
C THR A 473 0.57 15.56 -11.94
N LEU A 474 0.49 16.20 -10.77
CA LEU A 474 0.73 17.64 -10.60
C LEU A 474 1.89 17.84 -9.63
N ASP A 475 3.02 18.37 -10.13
CA ASP A 475 4.13 18.86 -9.30
C ASP A 475 4.01 20.38 -9.17
N PHE A 476 3.12 20.81 -8.27
CA PHE A 476 2.78 22.21 -8.07
C PHE A 476 3.91 22.95 -7.34
N SER A 477 4.85 23.52 -8.09
CA SER A 477 6.02 24.24 -7.57
C SER A 477 5.76 25.72 -7.25
N SER A 478 4.49 26.14 -7.14
CA SER A 478 4.16 27.56 -6.95
C SER A 478 4.27 27.99 -5.48
N TYR A 479 3.84 27.14 -4.56
CA TYR A 479 4.00 27.25 -3.10
C TYR A 479 3.68 25.91 -2.43
N GLY A 480 4.14 25.72 -1.19
CA GLY A 480 3.81 24.56 -0.36
C GLY A 480 3.49 24.94 1.08
N LYS A 481 3.83 24.04 2.02
CA LYS A 481 3.58 24.14 3.47
C LYS A 481 3.85 25.55 4.04
N ASN A 482 5.01 26.14 3.73
CA ASN A 482 5.45 27.42 4.28
C ASN A 482 4.51 28.59 3.96
N PHE A 483 3.89 28.60 2.79
CA PHE A 483 2.89 29.63 2.44
C PHE A 483 1.56 29.37 3.13
N ILE A 484 1.13 28.11 3.22
CA ILE A 484 -0.20 27.75 3.75
C ILE A 484 -0.25 28.04 5.26
N THR A 485 0.81 27.66 6.00
CA THR A 485 0.94 28.00 7.43
C THR A 485 1.07 29.51 7.65
N GLN A 486 1.83 30.24 6.82
CA GLN A 486 1.93 31.71 6.87
C GLN A 486 0.58 32.40 6.65
N MET A 487 -0.31 31.83 5.84
CA MET A 487 -1.68 32.35 5.64
C MET A 487 -2.66 31.94 6.75
N GLY A 488 -2.23 31.14 7.73
CA GLY A 488 -3.01 30.75 8.91
C GLY A 488 -3.93 29.54 8.69
N PHE A 489 -3.52 28.58 7.86
CA PHE A 489 -4.24 27.34 7.59
C PHE A 489 -3.42 26.10 7.94
N SER A 490 -4.11 25.01 8.31
CA SER A 490 -3.53 23.67 8.35
C SER A 490 -3.23 23.23 6.90
N PRO A 491 -1.98 22.82 6.57
CA PRO A 491 -1.58 22.48 5.20
C PRO A 491 -2.42 21.36 4.59
N ASP A 492 -2.62 20.29 5.35
CA ASP A 492 -3.41 19.14 4.94
C ASP A 492 -4.89 19.51 4.69
N ALA A 493 -5.55 20.13 5.67
CA ALA A 493 -6.93 20.61 5.56
C ALA A 493 -7.14 21.61 4.40
N PHE A 494 -6.10 22.35 4.01
CA PHE A 494 -6.13 23.27 2.86
C PHE A 494 -6.09 22.51 1.52
N VAL A 495 -5.27 21.46 1.42
CA VAL A 495 -5.18 20.60 0.22
C VAL A 495 -6.44 19.75 0.07
N GLN A 496 -6.98 19.22 1.17
CA GLN A 496 -8.29 18.55 1.18
C GLN A 496 -9.41 19.46 0.65
N MET A 497 -9.47 20.72 1.09
CA MET A 497 -10.43 21.69 0.53
C MET A 497 -10.13 22.06 -0.93
N ALA A 498 -8.87 21.99 -1.39
CA ALA A 498 -8.55 22.17 -2.80
C ALA A 498 -9.16 21.06 -3.69
N PHE A 499 -9.14 19.80 -3.24
CA PHE A 499 -9.83 18.71 -3.95
C PHE A 499 -11.33 18.92 -4.03
N GLN A 500 -11.98 19.32 -2.92
CA GLN A 500 -13.41 19.63 -2.90
C GLN A 500 -13.75 20.78 -3.86
N ALA A 501 -12.94 21.85 -3.87
CA ALA A 501 -13.14 22.98 -4.76
C ALA A 501 -12.94 22.60 -6.24
N ALA A 502 -11.92 21.80 -6.56
CA ALA A 502 -11.67 21.33 -7.92
C ALA A 502 -12.78 20.40 -8.43
N TYR A 503 -13.24 19.46 -7.59
CA TYR A 503 -14.33 18.54 -7.93
C TYR A 503 -15.65 19.28 -8.14
N TYR A 504 -16.02 20.17 -7.21
CA TYR A 504 -17.23 20.99 -7.35
C TYR A 504 -17.19 21.90 -8.58
N GLY A 505 -16.03 22.49 -8.89
CA GLY A 505 -15.83 23.31 -10.09
C GLY A 505 -15.99 22.57 -11.41
N LEU A 506 -15.67 21.26 -11.42
CA LEU A 506 -15.80 20.40 -12.60
C LEU A 506 -17.20 19.76 -12.73
N TYR A 507 -17.81 19.37 -11.60
CA TYR A 507 -19.01 18.53 -11.58
C TYR A 507 -20.28 19.20 -11.01
N GLY A 508 -20.18 20.40 -10.42
CA GLY A 508 -21.32 21.14 -9.85
C GLY A 508 -21.98 20.52 -8.61
N ARG A 509 -21.34 19.49 -8.02
CA ARG A 509 -21.83 18.74 -6.85
C ARG A 509 -20.67 18.33 -5.94
N VAL A 510 -20.99 18.00 -4.68
CA VAL A 510 -20.08 17.31 -3.76
C VAL A 510 -20.41 15.82 -3.76
N GLU A 511 -19.43 14.98 -3.40
CA GLU A 511 -19.59 13.52 -3.34
C GLU A 511 -18.80 12.94 -2.16
N CYS A 512 -19.12 11.69 -1.78
CA CYS A 512 -18.46 11.03 -0.66
C CYS A 512 -16.93 11.03 -0.80
N THR A 513 -16.26 11.53 0.23
CA THR A 513 -14.79 11.60 0.32
C THR A 513 -14.30 10.77 1.51
N TYR A 514 -13.12 10.17 1.36
CA TYR A 514 -12.41 9.42 2.38
C TYR A 514 -10.96 9.87 2.46
N GLU A 515 -10.45 9.95 3.69
CA GLU A 515 -9.04 10.12 4.04
C GLU A 515 -8.72 9.25 5.28
N PRO A 516 -7.54 8.61 5.37
CA PRO A 516 -7.19 7.78 6.53
C PRO A 516 -6.57 8.59 7.68
N ALA A 517 -7.22 8.60 8.85
CA ALA A 517 -6.55 8.91 10.11
C ALA A 517 -5.75 7.69 10.61
N MET A 518 -4.53 7.90 11.08
CA MET A 518 -3.73 6.86 11.73
C MET A 518 -4.23 6.61 13.16
N THR A 519 -4.40 5.33 13.56
CA THR A 519 -4.74 4.97 14.95
C THR A 519 -3.64 4.16 15.66
N LYS A 520 -2.42 4.12 15.12
CA LYS A 520 -1.25 3.41 15.70
C LYS A 520 -0.82 3.90 17.10
N MET A 521 -1.39 4.98 17.64
CA MET A 521 -1.23 5.35 19.08
C MET A 521 -1.90 4.34 20.04
N TYR A 522 -2.69 3.41 19.50
CA TYR A 522 -3.34 2.32 20.21
C TYR A 522 -2.75 0.96 19.80
N LEU A 523 -2.76 0.00 20.72
CA LEU A 523 -2.33 -1.38 20.50
C LEU A 523 -3.10 -2.00 19.33
N HIS A 524 -2.39 -2.46 18.31
CA HIS A 524 -2.97 -3.01 17.08
C HIS A 524 -3.98 -2.05 16.42
N GLY A 525 -3.66 -0.75 16.48
CA GLY A 525 -4.33 0.29 15.70
C GLY A 525 -4.06 0.13 14.20
N ARG A 526 -5.10 0.39 13.40
CA ARG A 526 -5.03 0.46 11.94
C ARG A 526 -5.28 1.92 11.51
N THR A 527 -6.39 2.16 10.80
CA THR A 527 -6.86 3.49 10.39
C THR A 527 -8.31 3.72 10.80
N GLU A 528 -8.73 4.98 10.89
CA GLU A 528 -10.12 5.45 10.96
C GLU A 528 -10.40 6.35 9.74
N ALA A 529 -11.67 6.52 9.35
CA ALA A 529 -12.07 7.36 8.22
C ALA A 529 -12.30 8.82 8.63
N ILE A 530 -11.47 9.74 8.11
CA ILE A 530 -11.79 11.16 8.07
C ILE A 530 -12.77 11.38 6.91
N ARG A 531 -13.93 11.93 7.23
CA ARG A 531 -14.96 12.31 6.26
C ARG A 531 -14.84 13.80 5.95
N THR A 532 -14.15 14.11 4.85
CA THR A 532 -13.80 15.48 4.45
C THR A 532 -15.00 16.37 4.16
N VAL A 533 -16.12 15.80 3.68
CA VAL A 533 -17.31 16.58 3.31
C VAL A 533 -18.14 16.92 4.54
N SER A 534 -18.11 18.20 4.91
CA SER A 534 -18.88 18.85 5.96
C SER A 534 -19.79 19.94 5.40
N GLU A 535 -20.76 20.45 6.16
CA GLU A 535 -21.58 21.59 5.75
C GLU A 535 -20.72 22.84 5.50
N GLU A 536 -19.65 23.02 6.26
CA GLU A 536 -18.64 24.06 6.08
C GLU A 536 -17.90 23.90 4.76
N SER A 537 -17.54 22.67 4.36
CA SER A 537 -16.92 22.41 3.04
C SER A 537 -17.86 22.72 1.87
N VAL A 538 -19.15 22.36 1.99
CA VAL A 538 -20.18 22.66 0.99
C VAL A 538 -20.38 24.18 0.87
N SER A 539 -20.51 24.86 2.00
CA SER A 539 -20.61 26.33 2.07
C SER A 539 -19.37 27.00 1.47
N PHE A 540 -18.18 26.47 1.72
CA PHE A 540 -16.93 26.95 1.12
C PHE A 540 -16.94 26.81 -0.41
N VAL A 541 -17.16 25.62 -0.97
CA VAL A 541 -17.06 25.43 -2.43
C VAL A 541 -18.14 26.22 -3.18
N GLN A 542 -19.36 26.30 -2.62
CA GLN A 542 -20.43 27.16 -3.16
C GLN A 542 -20.05 28.64 -3.12
N THR A 543 -19.54 29.14 -1.98
CA THR A 543 -19.08 30.53 -1.84
C THR A 543 -17.90 30.82 -2.77
N PHE A 544 -16.99 29.87 -2.98
CA PHE A 544 -15.81 30.04 -3.83
C PHE A 544 -16.16 30.15 -5.33
N TRP A 545 -17.10 29.34 -5.82
CA TRP A 545 -17.47 29.33 -7.24
C TRP A 545 -18.54 30.36 -7.62
N ALA A 546 -19.32 30.86 -6.66
CA ALA A 546 -20.23 32.00 -6.87
C ALA A 546 -19.51 33.36 -6.79
N ASP A 547 -20.20 34.45 -7.16
CA ASP A 547 -19.65 35.81 -7.25
C ASP A 547 -19.60 36.54 -5.88
N HIS A 548 -18.90 35.93 -4.92
CA HIS A 548 -18.68 36.49 -3.59
C HIS A 548 -17.39 37.33 -3.50
N PRO A 549 -17.35 38.37 -2.64
CA PRO A 549 -16.12 39.08 -2.31
C PRO A 549 -15.01 38.14 -1.81
N ALA A 550 -13.76 38.44 -2.20
CA ALA A 550 -12.56 37.69 -1.82
C ALA A 550 -12.47 37.39 -0.31
N ASP A 551 -12.83 38.36 0.54
CA ASP A 551 -12.78 38.22 2.00
C ASP A 551 -13.80 37.20 2.53
N GLN A 552 -14.96 37.02 1.87
CA GLN A 552 -15.93 35.98 2.20
C GLN A 552 -15.45 34.59 1.76
N LYS A 553 -14.83 34.48 0.58
CA LYS A 553 -14.26 33.21 0.08
C LYS A 553 -13.16 32.66 1.02
N VAL A 554 -12.33 33.55 1.57
CA VAL A 554 -11.28 33.19 2.56
C VAL A 554 -11.86 32.78 3.92
N GLU A 555 -12.92 33.46 4.37
CA GLU A 555 -13.56 33.11 5.64
C GLU A 555 -14.34 31.79 5.57
N ALA A 556 -14.97 31.49 4.44
CA ALA A 556 -15.60 30.19 4.22
C ALA A 556 -14.56 29.05 4.19
N LEU A 557 -13.44 29.23 3.48
CA LEU A 557 -12.31 28.29 3.49
C LEU A 557 -11.77 28.07 4.91
N ARG A 558 -11.61 29.13 5.70
CA ARG A 558 -11.13 29.05 7.09
C ARG A 558 -12.01 28.13 7.95
N LYS A 559 -13.33 28.27 7.87
CA LYS A 559 -14.28 27.42 8.60
C LYS A 559 -14.24 25.97 8.14
N ALA A 560 -14.16 25.74 6.83
CA ALA A 560 -14.07 24.42 6.26
C ALA A 560 -12.78 23.69 6.71
N CYS A 561 -11.63 24.37 6.66
CA CYS A 561 -10.37 23.82 7.18
C CYS A 561 -10.42 23.60 8.70
N GLN A 562 -10.99 24.53 9.49
CA GLN A 562 -11.14 24.36 10.95
C GLN A 562 -12.02 23.15 11.33
N ARG A 563 -13.11 22.91 10.60
CA ARG A 563 -13.96 21.72 10.81
C ARG A 563 -13.24 20.44 10.41
N HIS A 564 -12.48 20.47 9.32
CA HIS A 564 -11.67 19.33 8.89
C HIS A 564 -10.58 18.99 9.93
N THR A 565 -9.76 19.97 10.33
CA THR A 565 -8.82 19.91 11.48
C THR A 565 -9.44 19.27 12.73
N GLN A 566 -10.66 19.65 13.09
CA GLN A 566 -11.38 19.02 14.21
C GLN A 566 -11.65 17.53 13.94
N ASN A 567 -12.18 17.19 12.77
CA ASN A 567 -12.51 15.81 12.41
C ASN A 567 -11.28 14.90 12.41
N THR A 568 -10.16 15.36 11.84
CA THR A 568 -8.84 14.69 11.86
C THR A 568 -8.43 14.33 13.30
N LYS A 569 -8.51 15.30 14.22
CA LYS A 569 -8.17 15.15 15.65
C LYS A 569 -9.11 14.23 16.44
N GLU A 570 -10.33 14.02 15.97
CA GLU A 570 -11.27 13.07 16.56
C GLU A 570 -11.07 11.66 15.99
N CYS A 571 -10.85 11.53 14.68
CA CYS A 571 -10.59 10.26 14.02
C CYS A 571 -9.26 9.62 14.46
N ALA A 572 -8.19 10.41 14.64
CA ALA A 572 -6.90 9.92 15.16
C ALA A 572 -6.99 9.38 16.62
N LYS A 573 -8.01 9.80 17.38
CA LYS A 573 -8.33 9.27 18.72
C LYS A 573 -9.29 8.07 18.66
N ALA A 574 -9.44 7.46 17.48
CA ALA A 574 -10.40 6.41 17.17
C ALA A 574 -11.85 6.78 17.54
N GLN A 575 -12.22 8.07 17.42
CA GLN A 575 -13.58 8.56 17.66
C GLN A 575 -14.33 8.90 16.35
N GLY A 576 -14.00 8.23 15.25
CA GLY A 576 -14.79 8.30 14.02
C GLY A 576 -16.10 7.52 14.14
N CYS A 577 -16.85 7.42 13.04
CA CYS A 577 -18.05 6.59 12.98
C CYS A 577 -17.83 5.29 12.20
N ASP A 578 -16.95 5.28 11.20
CA ASP A 578 -16.88 4.24 10.19
C ASP A 578 -16.37 2.90 10.75
N ARG A 579 -15.25 2.87 11.49
CA ARG A 579 -14.77 1.59 12.07
C ARG A 579 -15.72 0.99 13.08
N HIS A 580 -16.37 1.82 13.92
CA HIS A 580 -17.34 1.33 14.89
C HIS A 580 -18.57 0.73 14.19
N LEU A 581 -19.20 1.45 13.26
CA LEU A 581 -20.36 0.93 12.52
C LEU A 581 -20.01 -0.30 11.67
N TYR A 582 -18.82 -0.33 11.05
CA TYR A 582 -18.35 -1.49 10.29
C TYR A 582 -18.14 -2.73 11.19
N ALA A 583 -17.63 -2.58 12.42
CA ALA A 583 -17.53 -3.68 13.37
C ALA A 583 -18.91 -4.20 13.81
N LEU A 584 -19.88 -3.31 14.07
CA LEU A 584 -21.26 -3.69 14.39
C LEU A 584 -21.95 -4.42 13.23
N TYR A 585 -21.74 -3.97 11.99
CA TYR A 585 -22.22 -4.62 10.77
C TYR A 585 -21.60 -6.02 10.60
N SER A 586 -20.28 -6.13 10.71
CA SER A 586 -19.53 -7.39 10.59
C SER A 586 -19.95 -8.41 11.67
N LEU A 587 -20.23 -7.94 12.88
CA LEU A 587 -20.73 -8.77 13.98
C LEU A 587 -22.16 -9.27 13.74
N TRP A 588 -23.03 -8.42 13.19
CA TRP A 588 -24.36 -8.84 12.73
C TRP A 588 -24.28 -9.88 11.59
N GLN A 589 -23.38 -9.70 10.61
CA GLN A 589 -23.18 -10.69 9.54
C GLN A 589 -22.74 -12.05 10.10
N ARG A 590 -21.75 -12.09 11.00
CA ARG A 590 -21.30 -13.33 11.64
C ARG A 590 -22.45 -14.05 12.37
N MET A 591 -23.28 -13.32 13.11
CA MET A 591 -24.47 -13.90 13.76
C MET A 591 -25.45 -14.54 12.76
N VAL A 592 -25.71 -13.86 11.62
CA VAL A 592 -26.61 -14.38 10.57
C VAL A 592 -26.08 -15.69 9.98
N ASP A 593 -24.78 -15.79 9.71
CA ASP A 593 -24.21 -17.00 9.12
C ASP A 593 -24.00 -18.13 10.14
N GLU A 594 -23.72 -17.82 11.41
CA GLU A 594 -23.76 -18.79 12.52
C GLU A 594 -25.15 -19.44 12.64
N ASP A 595 -26.23 -18.65 12.68
CA ASP A 595 -27.61 -19.16 12.76
C ASP A 595 -28.02 -19.98 11.52
N ARG A 596 -27.51 -19.62 10.33
CA ARG A 596 -27.74 -20.39 9.09
C ARG A 596 -26.95 -21.69 9.07
N SER A 597 -25.84 -21.78 9.81
CA SER A 597 -25.08 -23.02 9.99
C SER A 597 -25.76 -23.96 10.99
N SER A 598 -26.24 -23.44 12.12
CA SER A 598 -26.93 -24.23 13.16
C SER A 598 -28.29 -24.74 12.69
N SER A 599 -29.05 -23.91 11.97
CA SER A 599 -30.33 -24.31 11.36
C SER A 599 -30.17 -25.44 10.33
N ARG A 600 -28.98 -25.61 9.75
CA ARG A 600 -28.66 -26.70 8.80
C ARG A 600 -28.23 -27.99 9.49
N SER A 601 -27.71 -27.94 10.73
CA SER A 601 -27.35 -29.15 11.49
C SER A 601 -28.55 -29.78 12.20
N ASP A 602 -29.58 -29.01 12.55
CA ASP A 602 -30.77 -29.50 13.27
C ASP A 602 -31.82 -30.16 12.34
N SER A 603 -31.74 -29.95 11.01
CA SER A 603 -32.59 -30.58 10.00
C SER A 603 -32.12 -32.00 9.64
N GLY A 604 -32.21 -32.93 10.59
CA GLY A 604 -31.71 -34.30 10.48
C GLY A 604 -32.46 -35.19 9.47
N ALA A 605 -31.98 -35.23 8.21
CA ALA A 605 -32.29 -36.24 7.21
C ALA A 605 -30.99 -36.85 6.64
N SER A 606 -30.95 -38.16 6.46
CA SER A 606 -29.70 -38.90 6.16
C SER A 606 -29.54 -39.26 4.68
N SER A 607 -28.26 -39.43 4.28
CA SER A 607 -27.78 -40.12 3.08
C SER A 607 -27.80 -39.38 1.74
N ASN A 608 -26.58 -39.24 1.18
CA ASN A 608 -26.21 -39.14 -0.23
C ASN A 608 -26.76 -37.98 -1.08
N GLY A 609 -25.84 -37.13 -1.57
CA GLY A 609 -26.00 -36.46 -2.87
C GLY A 609 -25.86 -34.94 -2.86
N TYR A 610 -24.67 -34.49 -3.28
CA TYR A 610 -24.42 -33.36 -4.21
C TYR A 610 -25.52 -32.31 -4.46
N SER A 611 -25.17 -31.03 -4.33
CA SER A 611 -25.90 -29.93 -4.99
C SER A 611 -24.99 -28.73 -5.25
N SER A 612 -24.24 -28.78 -6.35
CA SER A 612 -23.71 -27.57 -7.00
C SER A 612 -24.83 -26.89 -7.80
N PRO A 613 -24.97 -25.55 -7.78
CA PRO A 613 -25.71 -24.83 -8.80
C PRO A 613 -24.82 -24.65 -10.03
N VAL A 614 -25.31 -25.04 -11.21
CA VAL A 614 -24.64 -24.81 -12.50
C VAL A 614 -25.53 -23.94 -13.39
N ASP A 615 -24.96 -22.81 -13.81
CA ASP A 615 -25.26 -21.93 -14.95
C ASP A 615 -26.71 -21.77 -15.45
N GLY A 616 -27.21 -20.54 -15.29
CA GLY A 616 -28.17 -19.93 -16.22
C GLY A 616 -27.45 -18.88 -17.07
N ASN A 617 -26.93 -19.27 -18.24
CA ASN A 617 -26.13 -18.39 -19.08
C ASN A 617 -26.97 -17.31 -19.78
N SER A 618 -26.75 -16.04 -19.45
CA SER A 618 -27.29 -14.88 -20.19
C SER A 618 -26.31 -13.70 -20.15
N GLU A 619 -25.89 -13.21 -21.32
CA GLU A 619 -24.89 -12.15 -21.44
C GLU A 619 -25.40 -10.80 -20.91
N ARG A 620 -24.92 -10.40 -19.73
CA ARG A 620 -24.75 -8.99 -19.32
C ARG A 620 -23.87 -8.88 -18.07
N GLY A 621 -22.56 -8.80 -18.28
CA GLY A 621 -21.66 -8.30 -17.24
C GLY A 621 -21.97 -6.83 -16.97
N SER A 622 -22.21 -6.47 -15.71
CA SER A 622 -22.34 -5.07 -15.27
C SER A 622 -21.94 -4.97 -13.79
N PRO A 623 -21.12 -4.00 -13.40
CA PRO A 623 -20.75 -3.81 -11.99
C PRO A 623 -21.92 -3.30 -11.17
N VAL A 624 -21.81 -3.37 -9.84
CA VAL A 624 -22.86 -2.93 -8.92
C VAL A 624 -23.11 -1.42 -9.08
N GLY A 625 -24.31 -1.07 -9.54
CA GLY A 625 -24.80 0.29 -9.65
C GLY A 625 -26.33 0.29 -9.63
N SER A 626 -26.93 0.87 -8.59
CA SER A 626 -28.39 0.92 -8.42
C SER A 626 -29.05 1.88 -9.42
N PRO A 627 -30.27 1.59 -9.89
CA PRO A 627 -30.76 2.13 -11.15
C PRO A 627 -31.16 3.61 -11.11
N GLY A 628 -30.64 4.38 -12.06
CA GLY A 628 -31.14 5.72 -12.37
C GLY A 628 -32.55 5.69 -12.93
N LYS A 629 -33.39 6.64 -12.50
CA LYS A 629 -34.66 6.96 -13.18
C LYS A 629 -34.36 7.92 -14.32
N ASP A 630 -34.94 7.65 -15.49
CA ASP A 630 -35.43 8.73 -16.34
C ASP A 630 -36.66 8.28 -17.13
N SER A 631 -37.50 9.24 -17.53
CA SER A 631 -38.85 8.98 -18.02
C SER A 631 -39.00 9.23 -19.52
N VAL A 632 -39.60 8.28 -20.25
CA VAL A 632 -40.14 8.50 -21.60
C VAL A 632 -41.58 7.98 -21.66
N VAL A 633 -42.46 8.75 -22.29
CA VAL A 633 -43.90 8.46 -22.43
C VAL A 633 -44.13 7.50 -23.60
N SER A 634 -45.05 6.54 -23.41
CA SER A 634 -45.75 5.85 -24.51
C SER A 634 -47.16 5.48 -24.04
N VAL A 635 -48.09 5.35 -25.00
CA VAL A 635 -49.53 5.18 -24.79
C VAL A 635 -49.94 3.78 -25.26
N ASP A 636 -51.20 3.41 -25.02
CA ASP A 636 -51.84 2.10 -25.27
C ASP A 636 -51.41 0.98 -24.30
N GLY A 637 -52.29 0.11 -23.82
CA GLY A 637 -53.75 0.07 -23.92
C GLY A 637 -54.30 -1.36 -23.76
N VAL A 638 -55.46 -1.53 -23.08
CA VAL A 638 -56.18 -2.83 -22.89
C VAL A 638 -55.42 -3.79 -21.92
N GLU A 639 -56.02 -4.56 -20.99
CA GLU A 639 -57.42 -4.88 -20.64
C GLU A 639 -57.66 -4.97 -19.11
N GLN A 640 -58.89 -5.26 -18.68
CA GLN A 640 -59.29 -5.45 -17.27
C GLN A 640 -59.29 -6.92 -16.83
N VAL A 641 -58.70 -7.23 -15.66
CA VAL A 641 -59.25 -8.24 -14.72
C VAL A 641 -59.03 -7.73 -13.29
N GLY A 642 -60.08 -7.71 -12.48
CA GLY A 642 -60.00 -7.37 -11.05
C GLY A 642 -60.52 -8.50 -10.17
N ARG A 643 -59.91 -8.69 -8.99
CA ARG A 643 -60.48 -9.53 -7.92
C ARG A 643 -60.02 -9.09 -6.53
N GLU A 644 -60.94 -8.42 -5.85
CA GLU A 644 -61.34 -8.54 -4.43
C GLU A 644 -60.30 -8.55 -3.29
N ARG A 645 -60.69 -7.89 -2.19
CA ARG A 645 -59.95 -7.87 -0.91
C ARG A 645 -60.13 -9.20 -0.16
N GLY A 646 -59.03 -9.83 0.24
CA GLY A 646 -59.01 -10.81 1.32
C GLY A 646 -58.43 -10.19 2.58
N ASP A 647 -59.26 -9.90 3.59
CA ASP A 647 -58.80 -9.51 4.92
C ASP A 647 -58.54 -10.78 5.75
N SER A 648 -57.42 -10.87 6.45
CA SER A 648 -56.98 -12.09 7.16
C SER A 648 -55.95 -11.80 8.25
N THR A 649 -56.41 -11.18 9.33
CA THR A 649 -55.64 -11.03 10.57
C THR A 649 -55.48 -12.38 11.28
N ASN A 650 -54.34 -13.08 11.10
CA ASN A 650 -53.58 -13.78 12.15
C ASN A 650 -52.51 -14.75 11.60
N SER A 651 -51.26 -14.30 11.52
CA SER A 651 -50.08 -15.19 11.44
C SER A 651 -48.83 -14.55 12.07
N ARG A 652 -48.99 -13.80 13.18
CA ARG A 652 -47.86 -13.30 13.97
C ARG A 652 -47.41 -14.35 14.98
N HIS A 653 -46.41 -15.15 14.63
CA HIS A 653 -45.28 -15.51 15.51
C HIS A 653 -44.23 -16.33 14.73
N ARG A 654 -42.95 -16.09 15.03
CA ARG A 654 -41.77 -16.82 14.53
C ARG A 654 -41.61 -16.88 13.00
N ASP A 655 -41.18 -15.76 12.43
CA ASP A 655 -40.05 -15.79 11.49
C ASP A 655 -39.29 -14.45 11.56
N ASN A 656 -38.29 -14.39 12.44
CA ASN A 656 -37.57 -13.15 12.80
C ASN A 656 -36.08 -13.39 13.05
N SER A 657 -35.49 -14.36 12.34
CA SER A 657 -34.05 -14.61 12.30
C SER A 657 -33.35 -13.43 11.61
N HIS A 658 -32.79 -12.53 12.42
CA HIS A 658 -31.84 -11.48 12.05
C HIS A 658 -32.06 -10.82 10.67
N ARG A 659 -33.15 -10.05 10.56
CA ARG A 659 -33.27 -9.02 9.51
C ARG A 659 -32.11 -8.03 9.64
N MET A 660 -31.72 -7.40 8.53
CA MET A 660 -30.69 -6.37 8.53
C MET A 660 -31.17 -5.13 9.31
N PRO A 661 -30.41 -4.65 10.31
CA PRO A 661 -30.74 -3.42 11.04
C PRO A 661 -30.85 -2.24 10.07
N LEU A 662 -31.87 -1.40 10.25
CA LEU A 662 -32.25 -0.38 9.25
C LEU A 662 -31.13 0.63 8.95
N ILE A 663 -30.23 0.89 9.89
CA ILE A 663 -29.05 1.76 9.66
C ILE A 663 -28.13 1.25 8.54
N PHE A 664 -28.06 -0.07 8.32
CA PHE A 664 -27.24 -0.72 7.28
C PHE A 664 -28.02 -1.00 5.99
N ALA A 665 -29.36 -0.95 6.05
CA ALA A 665 -30.25 -1.08 4.90
C ALA A 665 -30.71 0.28 4.32
N ASP A 666 -30.33 1.39 4.96
CA ASP A 666 -30.62 2.76 4.51
C ASP A 666 -29.64 3.22 3.43
N ALA A 667 -30.11 4.05 2.49
CA ALA A 667 -29.29 4.57 1.38
C ALA A 667 -28.13 5.48 1.84
N GLY A 668 -28.13 5.94 3.11
CA GLY A 668 -26.98 6.58 3.73
C GLY A 668 -25.79 5.63 3.91
N TRP A 669 -26.03 4.34 4.17
CA TRP A 669 -24.96 3.35 4.36
C TRP A 669 -24.20 3.14 3.06
N ASP A 670 -24.92 2.88 1.97
CA ASP A 670 -24.34 2.78 0.62
C ASP A 670 -23.60 4.06 0.23
N ARG A 671 -24.16 5.24 0.55
CA ARG A 671 -23.56 6.54 0.19
C ARG A 671 -22.27 6.84 0.94
N LEU A 672 -22.16 6.44 2.22
CA LEU A 672 -20.93 6.63 2.98
C LEU A 672 -19.85 5.61 2.57
N ASN A 673 -20.24 4.37 2.23
CA ASN A 673 -19.31 3.35 1.76
C ASN A 673 -18.87 3.56 0.29
N THR A 674 -19.67 4.24 -0.53
CA THR A 674 -19.33 4.57 -1.94
C THR A 674 -18.44 5.82 -2.03
N THR A 675 -17.18 5.69 -1.65
CA THR A 675 -16.17 6.75 -1.79
C THR A 675 -15.92 7.12 -3.26
N ILE A 676 -16.14 8.38 -3.62
CA ILE A 676 -15.83 8.95 -4.96
C ILE A 676 -14.50 9.67 -4.98
N LEU A 677 -14.13 10.36 -3.89
CA LEU A 677 -12.80 10.96 -3.71
C LEU A 677 -12.07 10.19 -2.62
N SER A 678 -11.22 9.23 -3.00
CA SER A 678 -10.34 8.54 -2.06
C SER A 678 -9.00 9.26 -2.04
N THR A 679 -8.61 9.78 -0.88
CA THR A 679 -7.44 10.65 -0.71
C THR A 679 -6.51 10.10 0.36
N SER A 680 -5.20 10.39 0.27
CA SER A 680 -4.23 10.09 1.33
C SER A 680 -2.97 10.95 1.20
N ASN A 681 -2.44 11.38 2.35
CA ASN A 681 -1.22 12.16 2.47
C ASN A 681 -0.03 11.26 2.91
N CYS A 682 1.10 11.35 2.22
CA CYS A 682 2.34 10.62 2.54
C CYS A 682 3.58 11.54 2.47
N GLY A 683 3.68 12.48 3.41
CA GLY A 683 4.76 13.46 3.49
C GLY A 683 6.08 12.88 4.01
N ASN A 684 7.04 12.63 3.12
CA ASN A 684 8.42 12.29 3.50
C ASN A 684 9.45 12.73 2.42
N PRO A 685 10.64 13.26 2.77
CA PRO A 685 11.66 13.69 1.80
C PRO A 685 12.26 12.60 0.90
N SER A 686 12.08 11.32 1.23
CA SER A 686 12.47 10.18 0.36
C SER A 686 11.52 9.94 -0.81
N LEU A 687 10.31 10.51 -0.77
CA LEU A 687 9.27 10.24 -1.75
C LEU A 687 9.10 11.39 -2.74
N ARG A 688 9.22 11.02 -4.01
CA ARG A 688 8.94 11.90 -5.14
C ARG A 688 7.44 12.08 -5.35
N GLN A 689 6.73 10.95 -5.40
CA GLN A 689 5.28 10.82 -5.59
C GLN A 689 4.76 9.58 -4.83
N PHE A 690 3.46 9.51 -4.62
CA PHE A 690 2.75 8.39 -3.99
C PHE A 690 1.38 8.26 -4.68
N GLY A 691 0.87 7.04 -4.87
CA GLY A 691 -0.45 6.84 -5.46
C GLY A 691 -1.03 5.44 -5.31
N PHE A 692 -2.29 5.32 -5.72
CA PHE A 692 -3.13 4.12 -5.68
C PHE A 692 -4.26 4.26 -6.71
N GLY A 693 -4.99 3.19 -7.02
CA GLY A 693 -6.12 3.22 -7.96
C GLY A 693 -7.43 3.72 -7.32
N PRO A 694 -8.47 3.99 -8.13
CA PRO A 694 -9.76 4.43 -7.62
C PRO A 694 -10.53 3.28 -6.95
N VAL A 695 -10.96 3.50 -5.71
CA VAL A 695 -11.67 2.51 -4.85
C VAL A 695 -13.12 2.25 -5.28
N SER A 696 -13.66 3.03 -6.21
CA SER A 696 -14.98 2.84 -6.81
C SER A 696 -14.92 3.03 -8.32
N GLY A 697 -15.89 2.45 -9.04
CA GLY A 697 -15.94 2.53 -10.51
C GLY A 697 -16.08 3.96 -11.05
N ASP A 698 -16.67 4.85 -10.24
CA ASP A 698 -16.88 6.27 -10.54
C ASP A 698 -15.92 7.19 -9.74
N GLY A 699 -14.86 6.64 -9.15
CA GLY A 699 -13.99 7.34 -8.21
C GLY A 699 -12.68 7.88 -8.78
N PHE A 700 -12.00 8.67 -7.94
CA PHE A 700 -10.60 9.05 -8.06
C PHE A 700 -9.79 8.44 -6.90
N GLY A 701 -8.58 7.95 -7.21
CA GLY A 701 -7.53 7.70 -6.22
C GLY A 701 -6.54 8.86 -6.23
N ILE A 702 -6.35 9.52 -5.09
CA ILE A 702 -5.55 10.75 -4.96
C ILE A 702 -4.48 10.57 -3.88
N GLY A 703 -3.25 10.28 -4.29
CA GLY A 703 -2.08 10.35 -3.41
C GLY A 703 -1.44 11.73 -3.47
N TYR A 704 -1.09 12.32 -2.33
CA TYR A 704 -0.39 13.61 -2.29
C TYR A 704 0.70 13.70 -1.24
N ILE A 705 1.63 14.64 -1.48
CA ILE A 705 2.81 14.92 -0.67
C ILE A 705 2.92 16.46 -0.57
N ILE A 706 2.71 17.01 0.62
CA ILE A 706 2.88 18.44 0.88
C ILE A 706 4.36 18.71 1.21
N LYS A 707 5.06 19.38 0.30
CA LYS A 707 6.47 19.79 0.45
C LYS A 707 6.52 21.25 0.93
N ASP A 708 7.68 21.73 1.37
CA ASP A 708 7.79 23.08 1.97
C ASP A 708 7.40 24.21 1.02
N GLU A 709 7.86 24.13 -0.23
CA GLU A 709 7.64 25.13 -1.29
C GLU A 709 6.83 24.60 -2.49
N GLY A 710 6.28 23.38 -2.41
CA GLY A 710 5.42 22.80 -3.44
C GLY A 710 4.46 21.72 -2.94
N ILE A 711 3.63 21.20 -3.84
CA ILE A 711 2.72 20.08 -3.56
C ILE A 711 2.83 19.08 -4.72
N SER A 712 3.20 17.83 -4.43
CA SER A 712 3.25 16.75 -5.42
C SER A 712 1.99 15.89 -5.27
N ILE A 713 1.26 15.65 -6.37
CA ILE A 713 -0.04 14.95 -6.38
C ILE A 713 -0.06 13.94 -7.53
N CYS A 714 -0.49 12.71 -7.27
CA CYS A 714 -0.82 11.70 -8.26
C CYS A 714 -2.33 11.40 -8.21
N VAL A 715 -3.00 11.47 -9.37
CA VAL A 715 -4.43 11.19 -9.51
C VAL A 715 -4.64 10.04 -10.49
N SER A 716 -5.43 9.05 -10.08
CA SER A 716 -5.95 7.96 -10.91
C SER A 716 -7.47 8.05 -11.02
N SER A 717 -8.06 7.62 -12.14
CA SER A 717 -9.51 7.39 -12.26
C SER A 717 -9.84 6.39 -13.37
N ARG A 718 -11.09 5.89 -13.41
CA ARG A 718 -11.60 5.14 -14.56
C ARG A 718 -12.26 6.08 -15.56
N HIS A 719 -11.46 6.73 -16.39
CA HIS A 719 -11.87 7.63 -17.50
C HIS A 719 -12.79 8.80 -17.11
N ARG A 720 -12.55 9.43 -15.95
CA ARG A 720 -13.33 10.58 -15.45
C ARG A 720 -12.66 11.94 -15.69
N GLN A 721 -12.07 12.12 -16.87
CA GLN A 721 -11.38 13.36 -17.28
C GLN A 721 -10.28 13.76 -16.26
N THR A 722 -9.48 12.80 -15.78
CA THR A 722 -8.46 13.04 -14.72
C THR A 722 -7.57 14.24 -15.03
N ARG A 723 -7.17 14.41 -16.30
CA ARG A 723 -6.41 15.58 -16.73
C ARG A 723 -7.11 16.90 -16.45
N ARG A 724 -8.40 17.01 -16.78
CA ARG A 724 -9.19 18.23 -16.55
C ARG A 724 -9.44 18.49 -15.06
N PHE A 725 -9.56 17.44 -14.25
CA PHE A 725 -9.59 17.58 -12.78
C PHE A 725 -8.27 18.18 -12.26
N VAL A 726 -7.12 17.67 -12.73
CA VAL A 726 -5.79 18.22 -12.41
C VAL A 726 -5.62 19.67 -12.89
N ASP A 727 -5.98 19.98 -14.14
CA ASP A 727 -5.94 21.35 -14.70
C ASP A 727 -6.81 22.31 -13.85
N THR A 728 -7.98 21.84 -13.38
CA THR A 728 -8.89 22.61 -12.51
C THR A 728 -8.31 22.82 -11.11
N LEU A 729 -7.62 21.80 -10.56
CA LEU A 729 -6.96 21.86 -9.26
C LEU A 729 -5.78 22.84 -9.26
N GLU A 730 -4.92 22.82 -10.28
CA GLU A 730 -3.85 23.82 -10.41
C GLU A 730 -4.45 25.24 -10.54
N SER A 731 -5.48 25.42 -11.38
CA SER A 731 -6.16 26.70 -11.53
C SER A 731 -6.76 27.21 -10.21
N TYR A 732 -7.37 26.32 -9.41
CA TYR A 732 -7.84 26.65 -8.06
C TYR A 732 -6.68 27.11 -7.16
N LEU A 733 -5.59 26.34 -7.08
CA LEU A 733 -4.43 26.64 -6.22
C LEU A 733 -3.78 27.99 -6.59
N LEU A 734 -3.73 28.34 -7.88
CA LEU A 734 -3.25 29.63 -8.38
C LEU A 734 -4.22 30.79 -8.13
N GLU A 735 -5.53 30.55 -8.07
CA GLU A 735 -6.54 31.57 -7.73
C GLU A 735 -6.58 31.84 -6.22
N ILE A 736 -6.70 30.80 -5.38
CA ILE A 736 -6.77 31.00 -3.92
C ILE A 736 -5.52 31.71 -3.38
N ARG A 737 -4.34 31.45 -3.97
CA ARG A 737 -3.10 32.19 -3.66
C ARG A 737 -3.21 33.69 -3.96
N ARG A 738 -3.86 34.07 -5.06
CA ARG A 738 -4.09 35.48 -5.44
C ARG A 738 -5.08 36.13 -4.48
N ILE A 739 -6.19 35.44 -4.19
CA ILE A 739 -7.20 35.85 -3.21
C ILE A 739 -6.55 36.11 -1.83
N LEU A 740 -5.83 35.13 -1.27
CA LEU A 740 -5.17 35.24 0.05
C LEU A 740 -4.16 36.39 0.11
N ARG A 741 -3.38 36.61 -0.95
CA ARG A 741 -2.44 37.74 -1.04
C ARG A 741 -3.14 39.10 -1.11
N ILE A 742 -4.38 39.17 -1.59
CA ILE A 742 -5.19 40.39 -1.60
C ILE A 742 -5.81 40.65 -0.24
N THR A 743 -6.42 39.64 0.39
CA THR A 743 -7.10 39.79 1.70
C THR A 743 -6.10 40.01 2.84
N GLY A 744 -4.99 39.26 2.88
CA GLY A 744 -3.93 39.43 3.88
C GLY A 744 -3.29 40.83 3.86
N ARG A 745 -3.21 41.46 2.69
CA ARG A 745 -2.75 42.86 2.55
C ARG A 745 -3.74 43.89 3.09
N LYS A 746 -5.03 43.58 3.21
CA LYS A 746 -6.02 44.46 3.86
C LYS A 746 -5.98 44.37 5.38
N ALA A 747 -5.71 43.18 5.91
CA ALA A 747 -5.59 42.96 7.35
C ALA A 747 -4.41 43.73 7.98
N ILE A 748 -3.33 43.91 7.22
CA ILE A 748 -2.20 44.76 7.60
C ILE A 748 -2.48 46.21 7.20
N GLY A 749 -3.17 46.94 8.07
CA GLY A 749 -3.43 48.38 7.91
C GLY A 749 -2.16 49.23 7.79
N PRO A 750 -2.26 50.51 7.37
CA PRO A 750 -1.13 51.36 6.97
C PRO A 750 -0.30 51.92 8.16
N SER A 751 0.10 51.06 9.10
CA SER A 751 0.78 51.44 10.35
C SER A 751 2.07 50.67 10.62
N LYS A 752 2.91 50.46 9.58
CA LYS A 752 4.38 50.23 9.66
C LYS A 752 5.05 50.10 8.27
N GLN A 753 4.93 51.11 7.40
CA GLN A 753 5.81 51.22 6.23
C GLN A 753 7.21 51.73 6.65
N THR A 754 8.07 50.84 7.13
CA THR A 754 9.50 51.15 7.27
C THR A 754 10.15 51.08 5.88
N ARG A 755 10.57 52.26 5.38
CA ARG A 755 10.94 52.48 3.97
C ARG A 755 12.29 51.86 3.60
N ALA A 756 12.33 50.59 3.21
CA ALA A 756 13.54 49.90 2.78
C ALA A 756 13.32 48.91 1.61
N ARG A 757 14.06 49.11 0.52
CA ARG A 757 14.32 48.18 -0.60
C ARG A 757 13.11 47.64 -1.38
N GLU A 758 12.59 48.47 -2.28
CA GLU A 758 12.36 48.01 -3.66
C GLU A 758 13.62 48.34 -4.49
N ILE A 759 14.21 47.33 -5.14
CA ILE A 759 15.05 47.49 -6.34
C ILE A 759 14.64 46.37 -7.30
N GLU A 760 14.49 46.70 -8.58
CA GLU A 760 13.78 45.88 -9.57
C GLU A 760 14.50 44.58 -9.97
N SER A 761 13.72 43.51 -10.18
CA SER A 761 14.10 42.33 -10.96
C SER A 761 13.20 42.16 -12.20
N ARG A 762 13.03 43.24 -12.97
CA ARG A 762 12.31 43.22 -14.25
C ARG A 762 13.30 42.92 -15.39
N PRO A 763 13.09 41.87 -16.21
CA PRO A 763 14.04 41.52 -17.26
C PRO A 763 14.05 42.57 -18.37
N LYS A 764 15.25 42.95 -18.83
CA LYS A 764 15.45 43.81 -20.01
C LYS A 764 16.28 43.07 -21.07
N ALA A 765 15.97 43.37 -22.33
CA ALA A 765 16.41 42.59 -23.48
C ALA A 765 17.90 42.75 -23.82
N THR A 766 18.39 41.82 -24.64
CA THR A 766 19.73 41.76 -25.21
C THR A 766 20.15 43.03 -25.95
N ASN A 767 21.39 43.52 -25.72
CA ASN A 767 22.28 43.80 -26.85
C ASN A 767 23.79 43.93 -26.51
N ARG A 768 24.57 43.74 -27.58
CA ARG A 768 26.04 43.57 -27.74
C ARG A 768 27.02 44.52 -26.98
N ALA A 769 28.00 43.86 -26.34
CA ALA A 769 29.46 43.87 -26.66
C ALA A 769 30.47 44.92 -26.09
N LYS A 770 31.61 44.36 -25.61
CA LYS A 770 33.03 44.82 -25.71
C LYS A 770 33.41 46.12 -24.94
N LEU A 771 34.55 46.27 -24.25
CA LEU A 771 35.89 45.63 -24.34
C LEU A 771 36.80 45.98 -23.12
N ARG A 772 37.82 45.14 -22.82
CA ARG A 772 39.13 45.41 -22.14
C ARG A 772 39.22 45.92 -20.68
N GLY A 773 40.03 45.22 -19.86
CA GLY A 773 40.66 45.74 -18.63
C GLY A 773 41.43 44.67 -17.81
N ARG A 774 42.76 44.80 -17.66
CA ARG A 774 43.65 44.09 -16.70
C ARG A 774 44.10 45.13 -15.62
N LEU A 775 44.78 44.85 -14.49
CA LEU A 775 45.78 43.80 -14.17
C LEU A 775 45.97 43.61 -12.63
N ILE A 776 46.16 42.35 -12.21
CA ILE A 776 46.79 41.72 -11.00
C ILE A 776 47.45 42.61 -9.90
N THR A 777 47.17 42.32 -8.61
CA THR A 777 48.09 42.08 -7.43
C THR A 777 47.31 42.19 -6.09
N GLY A 778 47.61 41.51 -4.98
CA GLY A 778 48.62 40.48 -4.65
C GLY A 778 48.42 39.89 -3.23
N HIS A 779 49.29 38.96 -2.81
CA HIS A 779 49.46 38.36 -1.45
C HIS A 779 49.50 39.41 -0.30
N GLU A 780 49.30 39.15 1.01
CA GLU A 780 49.17 37.94 1.88
C GLU A 780 48.47 38.34 3.23
N VAL A 781 48.28 37.59 4.34
CA VAL A 781 48.66 36.25 4.85
C VAL A 781 47.62 35.73 5.86
N ILE A 782 47.67 34.43 6.25
CA ILE A 782 46.87 33.84 7.35
C ILE A 782 47.72 33.74 8.64
N LYS A 783 47.15 34.12 9.80
CA LYS A 783 47.62 33.68 11.12
C LYS A 783 46.45 33.33 12.04
N SER A 784 46.64 32.24 12.79
CA SER A 784 45.65 31.62 13.68
C SER A 784 45.64 32.18 15.10
N GLN A 785 44.48 32.18 15.75
CA GLN A 785 44.39 31.93 17.19
C GLN A 785 43.20 31.00 17.49
N ARG A 786 43.37 30.14 18.49
CA ARG A 786 42.34 29.19 18.97
C ARG A 786 41.57 29.82 20.14
N SER A 787 40.27 29.55 20.20
CA SER A 787 39.52 29.42 21.46
C SER A 787 38.67 28.15 21.38
N LEU A 788 38.42 27.50 22.52
CA LEU A 788 37.61 26.29 22.57
C LEU A 788 36.17 26.63 22.97
N ALA A 789 35.22 26.09 22.22
CA ALA A 789 33.83 25.89 22.63
C ALA A 789 33.38 24.54 22.04
N GLY A 790 32.56 23.78 22.78
CA GLY A 790 32.12 22.45 22.36
C GLY A 790 31.15 22.52 21.18
N SER A 791 31.31 21.61 20.22
CA SER A 791 30.36 21.41 19.12
C SER A 791 29.09 20.71 19.64
N VAL A 792 28.01 21.47 19.81
CA VAL A 792 26.66 20.93 19.97
C VAL A 792 26.15 20.49 18.58
N SER A 793 25.40 19.38 18.52
CA SER A 793 24.81 18.86 17.28
C SER A 793 23.67 19.73 16.75
N PRO A 794 23.50 19.86 15.42
CA PRO A 794 22.36 20.55 14.83
C PRO A 794 21.12 19.64 14.83
N THR A 795 20.48 19.57 15.99
CA THR A 795 19.17 18.94 16.24
C THR A 795 18.37 19.88 17.13
N GLU A 796 17.06 20.02 16.86
CA GLU A 796 16.16 21.04 17.45
C GLU A 796 16.39 22.49 16.94
N GLU A 797 16.16 22.74 15.65
CA GLU A 797 15.44 23.98 15.30
C GLU A 797 13.93 23.72 15.42
N SER A 798 13.23 24.52 16.22
CA SER A 798 11.83 24.31 16.57
C SER A 798 10.87 24.78 15.48
N ILE A 799 10.75 23.99 14.41
CA ILE A 799 9.69 24.17 13.41
C ILE A 799 8.33 24.03 14.10
N THR A 800 7.50 25.08 14.05
CA THR A 800 6.10 25.01 14.50
C THR A 800 5.26 24.24 13.48
N MET A 801 5.40 22.91 13.51
CA MET A 801 4.54 21.98 12.78
C MET A 801 3.07 22.21 13.15
N SER A 802 2.17 22.10 12.18
CA SER A 802 0.73 22.17 12.47
C SER A 802 0.30 20.92 13.26
N GLU A 803 -0.83 20.98 13.94
CA GLU A 803 -1.29 19.87 14.76
C GLU A 803 -1.91 18.70 13.97
N ASP A 804 -2.13 18.87 12.66
CA ASP A 804 -2.93 17.92 11.88
C ASP A 804 -2.11 17.17 10.81
N ASP A 805 -0.98 17.73 10.35
CA ASP A 805 -0.12 17.13 9.30
C ASP A 805 0.33 15.70 9.64
N GLU A 806 0.54 15.42 10.93
CA GLU A 806 0.96 14.11 11.48
C GLU A 806 -0.21 13.20 11.88
N LEU A 807 -1.46 13.68 11.75
CA LEU A 807 -2.68 12.96 12.17
C LEU A 807 -3.57 12.57 10.99
N GLY A 808 -3.60 13.40 9.92
CA GLY A 808 -4.30 13.14 8.65
C GLY A 808 -3.44 12.46 7.59
N GLY A 809 -2.19 12.12 7.90
CA GLY A 809 -1.23 11.60 6.93
C GLY A 809 -0.21 10.63 7.52
N CYS A 810 0.47 9.92 6.61
CA CYS A 810 1.68 9.19 6.94
C CYS A 810 2.87 10.16 6.83
N THR A 811 3.36 10.66 7.96
CA THR A 811 4.58 11.48 8.05
C THR A 811 5.47 10.97 9.19
N PHE A 812 6.78 11.24 9.09
CA PHE A 812 7.82 10.97 10.10
C PHE A 812 8.65 12.23 10.32
#